data_AF-A0A1M4SNC8-F1
#
_entry.id   AF-A0A1M4SNC8-F1
#
_cell.length_a   1.000
_cell.length_b   1.000
_cell.length_c   1.000
_cell.angle_alpha   90.00
_cell.angle_beta   90.00
_cell.angle_gamma   90.00
#
_symmetry.space_group_name_H-M   'P 1'
#
loop_
_entity.id
_entity.type
_entity.pdbx_description
1 polymer ?
#
loop_
_entity_poly.entity_id
_entity_poly.type
_entity_poly.pdbx_seq_one_letter_code
_entity_poly.pdbx_strand_id
1 'polypeptide(L)'
;MHILEKLEKNLNTIKIDHLKINFTYFEGLINNIKKYAKNIHSIYSSDVIIIFELNKKTKVFGFSYCKDIDIKNIFEKFNGEGTNYFSSFTTSEKNIEKLIKDILEEISKKYTPILKAKDIMSSPVRTILSSEPIEKVHRIMIQTGHNGFPVIEKNELIGIITRKDIEKAINHGLSKVPVKEIITKNIISVLPDTPIEEIRYKMLENGIGRLLVIDKNNMLIGIITRSDLIKGKVFHKSKPSIIVEYKEELHKYNILKKMVKFIPPKYMNLLRLLGIYGSELNMPVYVVGGFVRDLLLERENFDIDIVVEGDGLKYAKYAAKNLRITFVEHSEFHTGSLFFKDGFRIDIATARTEYYEKPADLPKVELSTIKKDLYRRDFSINAMAIKLNSEEFGVLLDFFGCKRDLDNGIIRILYNLSFIEDPTRILRAIRFKKRFNFKIENRTLELLQDAVNNNYIEKVTGMRLREEFEKILNEKDIIKTVEEMGKLKILDHLFLYSKYSNEKVEKFSKILEFYNWVKINIPEYTYKTKIFHLFLYPYLIFEDKKAISYAFERYGLPKKFISNIEKMKNSLSLLNTLNSNSSYSDIYKLVESFDNELLITLSGYLKNNLIEKYKNYLLKIKNFKLEINGKDIIQLGIKGKLIGKILDEIKMKKLDDKIQNEKDYLLKIVRELNNESI
;
A
#
# COMPACT_ATOMS: atom_id res chain seq x y z
N MET A 1 35.96 -49.38 -47.40
CA MET A 1 36.57 -48.04 -47.31
C MET A 1 35.78 -47.00 -48.11
N HIS A 2 35.40 -47.27 -49.36
CA HIS A 2 34.74 -46.28 -50.25
C HIS A 2 33.48 -45.54 -49.75
N ILE A 3 32.65 -46.12 -48.88
CA ILE A 3 31.43 -45.42 -48.41
C ILE A 3 31.75 -44.39 -47.32
N LEU A 4 32.63 -44.73 -46.37
CA LEU A 4 32.99 -43.82 -45.28
C LEU A 4 33.75 -42.60 -45.80
N GLU A 5 34.70 -42.79 -46.72
CA GLU A 5 35.44 -41.69 -47.36
C GLU A 5 34.51 -40.73 -48.12
N LYS A 6 33.49 -41.27 -48.80
CA LYS A 6 32.48 -40.45 -49.50
C LYS A 6 31.57 -39.69 -48.54
N LEU A 7 31.18 -40.30 -47.42
CA LEU A 7 30.44 -39.61 -46.36
C LEU A 7 31.29 -38.51 -45.71
N GLU A 8 32.57 -38.76 -45.44
CA GLU A 8 33.48 -37.75 -44.88
C GLU A 8 33.70 -36.58 -45.84
N LYS A 9 33.85 -36.85 -47.15
CA LYS A 9 33.98 -35.81 -48.17
C LYS A 9 32.75 -34.89 -48.26
N ASN A 10 31.57 -35.43 -47.97
CA ASN A 10 30.29 -34.72 -48.04
C ASN A 10 29.82 -34.19 -46.67
N LEU A 11 30.68 -34.27 -45.64
CA LEU A 11 30.34 -33.90 -44.28
C LEU A 11 30.30 -32.37 -44.13
N ASN A 12 29.13 -31.85 -43.80
CA ASN A 12 28.91 -30.46 -43.44
C ASN A 12 28.56 -30.36 -41.96
N THR A 13 29.26 -29.51 -41.22
CA THR A 13 28.99 -29.24 -39.81
C THR A 13 28.26 -27.91 -39.67
N ILE A 14 27.13 -27.92 -38.96
CA ILE A 14 26.39 -26.73 -38.58
C ILE A 14 26.35 -26.66 -37.06
N LYS A 15 26.61 -25.47 -36.52
CA LYS A 15 26.54 -25.20 -35.07
C LYS A 15 25.25 -24.45 -34.76
N ILE A 16 24.50 -24.98 -33.80
CA ILE A 16 23.38 -24.27 -33.16
C ILE A 16 23.73 -24.18 -31.67
N ASP A 17 24.01 -22.97 -31.18
CA ASP A 17 24.47 -22.75 -29.80
C ASP A 17 25.74 -23.58 -29.46
N HIS A 18 25.70 -24.48 -28.45
CA HIS A 18 26.80 -25.39 -28.15
C HIS A 18 26.78 -26.70 -28.94
N LEU A 19 25.72 -26.99 -29.70
CA LEU A 19 25.56 -28.25 -30.40
C LEU A 19 26.27 -28.29 -31.75
N LYS A 20 26.92 -29.42 -32.02
CA LYS A 20 27.57 -29.75 -33.30
C LYS A 20 26.74 -30.76 -34.07
N ILE A 21 26.08 -30.29 -35.14
CA ILE A 21 25.20 -31.11 -35.99
C ILE A 21 25.92 -31.38 -37.30
N ASN A 22 26.14 -32.66 -37.61
CA ASN A 22 26.80 -33.08 -38.83
C ASN A 22 25.79 -33.64 -39.83
N PHE A 23 25.80 -33.11 -41.04
CA PHE A 23 25.03 -33.59 -42.18
C PHE A 23 25.97 -34.23 -43.19
N THR A 24 25.59 -35.36 -43.75
CA THR A 24 26.34 -36.01 -44.83
C THR A 24 25.39 -36.76 -45.75
N TYR A 25 25.78 -37.00 -47.00
CA TYR A 25 24.97 -37.75 -47.96
C TYR A 25 25.79 -38.75 -48.78
N PHE A 26 25.10 -39.77 -49.28
CA PHE A 26 25.65 -40.78 -50.17
C PHE A 26 24.65 -41.15 -51.27
N GLU A 27 25.15 -41.24 -52.51
CA GLU A 27 24.38 -41.69 -53.67
C GLU A 27 24.49 -43.22 -53.80
N GLY A 28 23.38 -43.93 -53.55
CA GLY A 28 23.33 -45.39 -53.50
C GLY A 28 22.86 -45.95 -52.14
N LEU A 29 22.84 -47.27 -51.99
CA LEU A 29 22.40 -47.94 -50.75
C LEU A 29 23.52 -47.99 -49.69
N ILE A 30 23.20 -47.60 -48.45
CA ILE A 30 24.14 -47.66 -47.33
C ILE A 30 23.83 -48.87 -46.43
N ASN A 31 24.66 -49.90 -46.52
CA ASN A 31 24.62 -51.03 -45.58
C ASN A 31 25.32 -50.67 -44.26
N ASN A 32 24.77 -51.06 -43.11
CA ASN A 32 25.33 -50.80 -41.77
C ASN A 32 25.45 -49.31 -41.37
N ILE A 33 24.41 -48.52 -41.65
CA ILE A 33 24.33 -47.08 -41.33
C ILE A 33 24.76 -46.71 -39.89
N LYS A 34 24.40 -47.54 -38.89
CA LYS A 34 24.77 -47.32 -37.48
C LYS A 34 26.28 -47.35 -37.24
N LYS A 35 27.03 -48.16 -38.00
CA LYS A 35 28.50 -48.25 -37.90
C LYS A 35 29.14 -46.96 -38.42
N TYR A 36 28.66 -46.43 -39.54
CA TYR A 36 29.17 -45.19 -40.10
C TYR A 36 28.85 -43.98 -39.22
N ALA A 37 27.64 -43.90 -38.67
CA ALA A 37 27.29 -42.85 -37.71
C ALA A 37 28.19 -42.88 -36.46
N LYS A 38 28.47 -44.07 -35.90
CA LYS A 38 29.40 -44.22 -34.77
C LYS A 38 30.83 -43.76 -35.11
N ASN A 39 31.34 -44.10 -36.31
CA ASN A 39 32.67 -43.67 -36.73
C ASN A 39 32.75 -42.14 -36.88
N ILE A 40 31.74 -41.52 -37.50
CA ILE A 40 31.66 -40.06 -37.64
C ILE A 40 31.57 -39.40 -36.26
N HIS A 41 30.76 -39.96 -35.34
CA HIS A 41 30.67 -39.45 -33.97
C HIS A 41 32.03 -39.52 -33.25
N SER A 42 32.76 -40.64 -33.34
CA SER A 42 34.05 -40.80 -32.67
C SER A 42 35.14 -39.88 -33.22
N ILE A 43 35.13 -39.59 -34.52
CA ILE A 43 36.16 -38.77 -35.19
C ILE A 43 35.85 -37.27 -35.04
N TYR A 44 34.59 -36.89 -35.22
CA TYR A 44 34.18 -35.47 -35.31
C TYR A 44 33.46 -34.96 -34.06
N SER A 45 33.30 -35.79 -33.01
CA SER A 45 32.66 -35.44 -31.73
C SER A 45 31.32 -34.71 -31.93
N SER A 46 30.43 -35.29 -32.73
CA SER A 46 29.17 -34.65 -33.15
C SER A 46 28.03 -35.03 -32.22
N ASP A 47 27.22 -34.05 -31.81
CA ASP A 47 26.07 -34.25 -30.92
C ASP A 47 24.88 -34.87 -31.67
N VAL A 48 24.72 -34.51 -32.95
CA VAL A 48 23.71 -35.08 -33.84
C VAL A 48 24.32 -35.34 -35.21
N ILE A 49 23.99 -36.49 -35.81
CA ILE A 49 24.45 -36.87 -37.15
C ILE A 49 23.24 -37.21 -38.01
N ILE A 50 23.12 -36.55 -39.16
CA ILE A 50 22.07 -36.79 -40.14
C ILE A 50 22.71 -37.26 -41.45
N ILE A 51 22.29 -38.45 -41.90
CA ILE A 51 22.80 -39.09 -43.11
C ILE A 51 21.67 -39.21 -44.13
N PHE A 52 21.89 -38.65 -45.33
CA PHE A 52 20.97 -38.76 -46.46
C PHE A 52 21.42 -39.88 -47.41
N GLU A 53 20.54 -40.84 -47.65
CA GLU A 53 20.70 -41.89 -48.66
C GLU A 53 19.88 -41.52 -49.90
N LEU A 54 20.57 -41.25 -51.01
CA LEU A 54 19.97 -40.74 -52.25
C LEU A 54 19.77 -41.87 -53.25
N ASN A 55 18.51 -42.23 -53.50
CA ASN A 55 18.07 -43.24 -54.47
C ASN A 55 16.83 -42.73 -55.25
N LYS A 56 15.88 -43.60 -55.63
CA LYS A 56 14.59 -43.17 -56.24
C LYS A 56 13.79 -42.24 -55.32
N LYS A 57 13.84 -42.49 -54.00
CA LYS A 57 13.37 -41.63 -52.91
C LYS A 57 14.55 -41.36 -51.97
N THR A 58 14.52 -40.23 -51.27
CA THR A 58 15.56 -39.86 -50.30
C THR A 58 15.20 -40.46 -48.94
N LYS A 59 16.10 -41.26 -48.37
CA LYS A 59 15.95 -41.78 -47.00
C LYS A 59 16.88 -41.03 -46.06
N VAL A 60 16.35 -40.54 -44.95
CA VAL A 60 17.08 -39.70 -43.99
C VAL A 60 17.21 -40.45 -42.68
N PHE A 61 18.43 -40.52 -42.16
CA PHE A 61 18.75 -41.19 -40.89
C PHE A 61 19.33 -40.18 -39.91
N GLY A 62 18.69 -39.99 -38.77
CA GLY A 62 19.15 -39.10 -37.70
C GLY A 62 19.63 -39.91 -36.49
N PHE A 63 20.77 -39.52 -35.94
CA PHE A 63 21.37 -40.06 -34.73
C PHE A 63 21.61 -38.94 -33.74
N SER A 64 21.10 -39.07 -32.51
CA SER A 64 21.37 -38.13 -31.42
C SER A 64 22.22 -38.81 -30.35
N TYR A 65 23.38 -38.21 -30.06
CA TYR A 65 24.32 -38.62 -29.01
C TYR A 65 24.25 -37.69 -27.79
N CYS A 66 23.42 -36.65 -27.84
CA CYS A 66 23.17 -35.73 -26.74
C CYS A 66 21.74 -35.89 -26.20
N LYS A 67 21.53 -35.55 -24.92
CA LYS A 67 20.19 -35.58 -24.30
C LYS A 67 19.35 -34.35 -24.64
N ASP A 68 19.98 -33.33 -25.21
CA ASP A 68 19.39 -32.02 -25.52
C ASP A 68 18.51 -32.05 -26.78
N ILE A 69 18.68 -33.08 -27.61
CA ILE A 69 17.92 -33.28 -28.85
C ILE A 69 17.27 -34.66 -28.85
N ASP A 70 15.92 -34.66 -28.87
CA ASP A 70 15.12 -35.84 -29.15
C ASP A 70 14.85 -35.96 -30.66
N ILE A 71 15.68 -36.75 -31.35
CA ILE A 71 15.62 -36.89 -32.81
C ILE A 71 14.31 -37.53 -33.28
N LYS A 72 13.66 -38.33 -32.42
CA LYS A 72 12.36 -38.94 -32.73
C LYS A 72 11.30 -37.88 -32.88
N ASN A 73 11.19 -36.99 -31.88
CA ASN A 73 10.21 -35.91 -31.89
C ASN A 73 10.45 -34.94 -33.08
N ILE A 74 11.70 -34.70 -33.47
CA ILE A 74 11.99 -33.88 -34.66
C ILE A 74 11.52 -34.59 -35.94
N PHE A 75 11.79 -35.89 -36.06
CA PHE A 75 11.50 -36.65 -37.27
C PHE A 75 10.00 -37.02 -37.41
N GLU A 76 9.21 -36.99 -36.32
CA GLU A 76 7.76 -37.15 -36.34
C GLU A 76 7.05 -36.19 -37.30
N LYS A 77 7.52 -34.93 -37.44
CA LYS A 77 6.94 -33.96 -38.41
C LYS A 77 7.06 -34.45 -39.86
N PHE A 78 8.08 -35.25 -40.14
CA PHE A 78 8.34 -35.83 -41.45
C PHE A 78 7.78 -37.26 -41.59
N ASN A 79 6.85 -37.64 -40.71
CA ASN A 79 6.33 -39.01 -40.58
C ASN A 79 7.45 -40.06 -40.37
N GLY A 80 8.48 -39.67 -39.61
CA GLY A 80 9.59 -40.55 -39.26
C GLY A 80 9.31 -41.47 -38.09
N GLU A 81 10.02 -42.59 -38.06
CA GLU A 81 9.89 -43.63 -37.03
C GLU A 81 11.26 -43.91 -36.38
N GLY A 82 11.24 -44.32 -35.11
CA GLY A 82 12.44 -44.71 -34.38
C GLY A 82 12.41 -44.44 -32.88
N THR A 83 13.61 -44.25 -32.31
CA THR A 83 13.87 -43.93 -30.90
C THR A 83 14.55 -42.56 -30.78
N ASN A 84 14.65 -42.05 -29.55
CA ASN A 84 15.29 -40.77 -29.24
C ASN A 84 16.78 -40.74 -29.64
N TYR A 85 17.42 -41.90 -29.72
CA TYR A 85 18.80 -42.05 -30.20
C TYR A 85 18.89 -42.14 -31.73
N PHE A 86 17.94 -42.82 -32.38
CA PHE A 86 17.98 -43.08 -33.81
C PHE A 86 16.59 -43.05 -34.41
N SER A 87 16.38 -42.18 -35.40
CA SER A 87 15.12 -42.11 -36.15
C SER A 87 15.36 -41.94 -37.64
N SER A 88 14.39 -42.36 -38.46
CA SER A 88 14.50 -42.24 -39.91
C SER A 88 13.17 -41.95 -40.58
N PHE A 89 13.20 -41.27 -41.72
CA PHE A 89 12.04 -41.06 -42.58
C PHE A 89 12.42 -41.16 -44.06
N THR A 90 11.42 -41.28 -44.94
CA THR A 90 11.62 -41.34 -46.39
C THR A 90 10.77 -40.26 -47.07
N THR A 91 11.36 -39.53 -48.01
CA THR A 91 10.70 -38.41 -48.71
C THR A 91 10.95 -38.48 -50.22
N SER A 92 10.04 -37.90 -51.00
CA SER A 92 10.20 -37.68 -52.45
C SER A 92 11.04 -36.44 -52.76
N GLU A 93 11.32 -35.59 -51.77
CA GLU A 93 12.20 -34.42 -51.91
C GLU A 93 13.64 -34.86 -52.18
N LYS A 94 14.25 -34.31 -53.23
CA LYS A 94 15.62 -34.62 -53.67
C LYS A 94 16.60 -33.48 -53.40
N ASN A 95 16.11 -32.28 -53.08
CA ASN A 95 16.97 -31.16 -52.72
C ASN A 95 17.46 -31.31 -51.27
N ILE A 96 18.74 -31.66 -51.12
CA ILE A 96 19.38 -31.87 -49.82
C ILE A 96 19.45 -30.57 -49.01
N GLU A 97 19.75 -29.43 -49.64
CA GLU A 97 19.86 -28.14 -48.96
C GLU A 97 18.52 -27.72 -48.34
N LYS A 98 17.43 -27.95 -49.07
CA LYS A 98 16.07 -27.73 -48.56
C LYS A 98 15.74 -28.65 -47.38
N LEU A 99 16.08 -29.94 -47.48
CA LEU A 99 15.89 -30.89 -46.39
C LEU A 99 16.71 -30.54 -45.14
N ILE A 100 17.96 -30.11 -45.32
CA ILE A 100 18.81 -29.61 -44.23
C ILE A 100 18.14 -28.41 -43.57
N LYS A 101 17.67 -27.44 -44.36
CA LYS A 101 16.98 -26.25 -43.84
C LYS A 101 15.72 -26.59 -43.04
N ASP A 102 14.86 -27.46 -43.56
CA ASP A 102 13.61 -27.88 -42.91
C ASP A 102 13.88 -28.62 -41.59
N ILE A 103 14.91 -29.48 -41.55
CA ILE A 103 15.30 -30.20 -40.35
C ILE A 103 15.93 -29.24 -39.32
N LEU A 104 16.79 -28.31 -39.74
CA LEU A 104 17.37 -27.30 -38.86
C LEU A 104 16.31 -26.40 -38.25
N GLU A 105 15.29 -26.02 -39.01
CA GLU A 105 14.18 -25.22 -38.51
C GLU A 105 13.44 -25.97 -37.38
N GLU A 106 13.18 -27.27 -37.55
CA GLU A 106 12.56 -28.08 -36.49
C GLU A 106 13.47 -28.31 -35.28
N ILE A 107 14.78 -28.51 -35.50
CA ILE A 107 15.75 -28.59 -34.42
C ILE A 107 15.74 -27.27 -33.64
N SER A 108 15.78 -26.12 -34.31
CA SER A 108 15.76 -24.81 -33.65
C SER A 108 14.47 -24.54 -32.86
N LYS A 109 13.32 -25.05 -33.32
CA LYS A 109 12.03 -24.94 -32.62
C LYS A 109 11.92 -25.83 -31.40
N LYS A 110 12.56 -27.00 -31.42
CA LYS A 110 12.44 -28.05 -30.37
C LYS A 110 13.68 -28.16 -29.47
N TYR A 111 14.73 -27.38 -29.72
CA TYR A 111 15.94 -27.30 -28.92
C TYR A 111 15.68 -26.65 -27.55
N THR A 112 16.12 -27.32 -26.49
CA THR A 112 16.15 -26.76 -25.12
C THR A 112 17.61 -26.54 -24.70
N PRO A 113 18.10 -25.29 -24.61
CA PRO A 113 19.47 -25.02 -24.17
C PRO A 113 19.67 -25.40 -22.70
N ILE A 114 20.86 -25.93 -22.37
CA ILE A 114 21.27 -26.19 -20.97
C ILE A 114 21.63 -24.84 -20.34
N LEU A 115 20.79 -24.38 -19.41
CA LEU A 115 21.11 -23.22 -18.57
C LEU A 115 22.35 -23.51 -17.70
N LYS A 116 23.29 -22.57 -17.67
CA LYS A 116 24.48 -22.57 -16.82
C LYS A 116 24.28 -21.65 -15.63
N ALA A 117 25.15 -21.77 -14.62
CA ALA A 117 25.13 -20.93 -13.43
C ALA A 117 25.07 -19.43 -13.77
N LYS A 118 25.86 -18.98 -14.74
CA LYS A 118 25.88 -17.58 -15.19
C LYS A 118 24.58 -17.08 -15.81
N ASP A 119 23.76 -17.98 -16.34
CA ASP A 119 22.50 -17.64 -17.01
C ASP A 119 21.36 -17.45 -16.01
N ILE A 120 21.53 -17.93 -14.78
CA ILE A 120 20.51 -17.89 -13.72
C ILE A 120 20.96 -17.20 -12.42
N MET A 121 22.25 -16.86 -12.30
CA MET A 121 22.78 -16.21 -11.09
C MET A 121 22.37 -14.75 -11.00
N SER A 122 22.17 -14.28 -9.78
CA SER A 122 22.05 -12.86 -9.48
C SER A 122 23.44 -12.25 -9.27
N SER A 123 23.72 -11.12 -9.92
CA SER A 123 24.95 -10.34 -9.80
C SER A 123 24.64 -8.84 -9.97
N PRO A 124 25.31 -7.92 -9.25
CA PRO A 124 26.35 -8.15 -8.23
C PRO A 124 25.80 -8.67 -6.90
N VAL A 125 26.58 -9.50 -6.20
CA VAL A 125 26.20 -10.05 -4.89
C VAL A 125 26.57 -9.08 -3.79
N ARG A 126 25.62 -8.75 -2.92
CA ARG A 126 25.90 -7.95 -1.73
C ARG A 126 26.69 -8.79 -0.72
N THR A 127 27.81 -8.26 -0.24
CA THR A 127 28.72 -8.92 0.70
C THR A 127 28.87 -8.11 1.99
N ILE A 128 29.45 -8.74 3.01
CA ILE A 128 29.74 -8.16 4.32
C ILE A 128 31.24 -8.33 4.60
N LEU A 129 31.88 -7.35 5.23
CA LEU A 129 33.29 -7.47 5.64
C LEU A 129 33.43 -8.33 6.90
N SER A 130 34.49 -9.14 6.96
CA SER A 130 34.80 -10.02 8.11
C SER A 130 34.86 -9.30 9.47
N SER A 131 35.25 -8.03 9.45
CA SER A 131 35.42 -7.17 10.62
C SER A 131 34.15 -6.48 11.10
N GLU A 132 33.03 -6.56 10.37
CA GLU A 132 31.80 -5.89 10.78
C GLU A 132 31.21 -6.51 12.05
N PRO A 133 30.71 -5.70 13.00
CA PRO A 133 30.03 -6.20 14.19
C PRO A 133 28.73 -6.94 13.84
N ILE A 134 28.41 -8.00 14.60
CA ILE A 134 27.18 -8.79 14.46
C ILE A 134 25.92 -7.92 14.48
N GLU A 135 25.85 -6.91 15.36
CA GLU A 135 24.70 -6.01 15.40
C GLU A 135 24.51 -5.18 14.13
N LYS A 136 25.61 -4.79 13.48
CA LYS A 136 25.58 -4.03 12.22
C LYS A 136 25.07 -4.93 11.10
N VAL A 137 25.58 -6.14 11.03
CA VAL A 137 25.16 -7.14 10.04
C VAL A 137 23.70 -7.55 10.23
N HIS A 138 23.24 -7.67 11.48
CA HIS A 138 21.83 -7.89 11.80
C HIS A 138 20.93 -6.76 11.27
N ARG A 139 21.33 -5.50 11.50
CA ARG A 139 20.61 -4.33 10.94
C ARG A 139 20.56 -4.39 9.42
N ILE A 140 21.68 -4.70 8.76
CA ILE A 140 21.72 -4.84 7.30
C ILE A 140 20.79 -5.96 6.83
N MET A 141 20.73 -7.11 7.51
CA MET A 141 19.82 -8.21 7.18
C MET A 141 18.34 -7.78 7.28
N ILE A 142 17.98 -7.03 8.33
CA ILE A 142 16.62 -6.49 8.50
C ILE A 142 16.31 -5.46 7.41
N GLN A 143 17.18 -4.48 7.20
CA GLN A 143 17.00 -3.38 6.24
C GLN A 143 16.87 -3.87 4.80
N THR A 144 17.59 -4.94 4.45
CA THR A 144 17.65 -5.44 3.08
C THR A 144 16.76 -6.66 2.86
N GLY A 145 16.14 -7.21 3.91
CA GLY A 145 15.35 -8.44 3.85
C GLY A 145 16.15 -9.72 3.53
N HIS A 146 17.49 -9.67 3.58
CA HIS A 146 18.33 -10.81 3.24
C HIS A 146 18.46 -11.78 4.43
N ASN A 147 18.33 -13.08 4.17
CA ASN A 147 18.46 -14.14 5.18
C ASN A 147 19.90 -14.66 5.35
N GLY A 148 20.88 -13.99 4.75
CA GLY A 148 22.30 -14.24 4.93
C GLY A 148 23.15 -13.56 3.86
N PHE A 149 24.44 -13.43 4.17
CA PHE A 149 25.42 -12.75 3.34
C PHE A 149 26.70 -13.58 3.17
N PRO A 150 27.31 -13.56 1.98
CA PRO A 150 28.71 -13.92 1.82
C PRO A 150 29.59 -12.93 2.59
N VAL A 151 30.57 -13.44 3.33
CA VAL A 151 31.50 -12.65 4.12
C VAL A 151 32.87 -12.65 3.43
N ILE A 152 33.41 -11.46 3.22
CA ILE A 152 34.66 -11.25 2.50
C ILE A 152 35.73 -10.60 3.39
N GLU A 153 36.99 -10.92 3.13
CA GLU A 153 38.17 -10.32 3.74
C GLU A 153 39.22 -10.10 2.66
N LYS A 154 39.73 -8.87 2.50
CA LYS A 154 40.72 -8.52 1.46
C LYS A 154 40.33 -8.99 0.04
N ASN A 155 39.04 -8.84 -0.31
CA ASN A 155 38.41 -9.30 -1.57
C ASN A 155 38.28 -10.83 -1.76
N GLU A 156 38.69 -11.62 -0.79
CA GLU A 156 38.48 -13.07 -0.80
C GLU A 156 37.22 -13.46 -0.04
N LEU A 157 36.49 -14.44 -0.54
CA LEU A 157 35.34 -15.01 0.14
C LEU A 157 35.81 -15.98 1.23
N ILE A 158 35.57 -15.62 2.50
CA ILE A 158 36.03 -16.39 3.66
C ILE A 158 34.93 -17.23 4.34
N GLY A 159 33.65 -16.93 4.05
CA GLY A 159 32.54 -17.71 4.56
C GLY A 159 31.17 -17.14 4.23
N ILE A 160 30.15 -17.71 4.86
CA ILE A 160 28.77 -17.22 4.80
C ILE A 160 28.22 -17.05 6.22
N ILE A 161 27.36 -16.06 6.40
CA ILE A 161 26.62 -15.84 7.64
C ILE A 161 25.12 -15.84 7.37
N THR A 162 24.33 -16.53 8.19
CA THR A 162 22.87 -16.54 8.06
C THR A 162 22.20 -15.74 9.18
N ARG A 163 20.94 -15.36 8.95
CA ARG A 163 20.12 -14.67 9.97
C ARG A 163 19.99 -15.48 11.25
N LYS A 164 19.88 -16.81 11.14
CA LYS A 164 19.82 -17.71 12.30
C LYS A 164 21.10 -17.67 13.14
N ASP A 165 22.26 -17.59 12.50
CA ASP A 165 23.55 -17.51 13.18
C ASP A 165 23.68 -16.19 13.95
N ILE A 166 23.26 -15.09 13.32
CA ILE A 166 23.23 -13.74 13.90
C ILE A 166 22.28 -13.67 15.10
N GLU A 167 21.03 -14.12 14.95
CA GLU A 167 20.03 -14.10 16.02
C GLU A 167 20.48 -14.95 17.22
N LYS A 168 21.06 -16.13 16.96
CA LYS A 168 21.65 -16.97 17.99
C LYS A 168 22.78 -16.25 18.72
N ALA A 169 23.68 -15.59 17.99
CA ALA A 169 24.80 -14.87 18.59
C ALA A 169 24.36 -13.66 19.43
N ILE A 170 23.33 -12.93 18.99
CA ILE A 170 22.75 -11.81 19.75
C ILE A 170 22.12 -12.31 21.05
N ASN A 171 21.38 -13.43 21.01
CA ASN A 171 20.79 -14.04 22.20
C ASN A 171 21.85 -14.50 23.22
N HIS A 172 23.08 -14.76 22.77
CA HIS A 172 24.23 -15.06 23.63
C HIS A 172 25.08 -13.82 24.00
N GLY A 173 24.60 -12.61 23.72
CA GLY A 173 25.29 -11.37 24.11
C GLY A 173 26.47 -10.97 23.22
N LEU A 174 26.66 -11.61 22.06
CA LEU A 174 27.81 -11.39 21.17
C LEU A 174 27.62 -10.22 20.18
N SER A 175 26.70 -9.30 20.45
CA SER A 175 26.28 -8.25 19.51
C SER A 175 27.42 -7.38 18.96
N LYS A 176 28.46 -7.12 19.77
CA LYS A 176 29.62 -6.29 19.40
C LYS A 176 30.78 -7.09 18.77
N VAL A 177 30.69 -8.41 18.76
CA VAL A 177 31.74 -9.28 18.24
C VAL A 177 31.76 -9.22 16.70
N PRO A 178 32.93 -9.25 16.05
CA PRO A 178 33.02 -9.31 14.60
C PRO A 178 32.39 -10.58 14.02
N VAL A 179 31.76 -10.48 12.84
CA VAL A 179 31.07 -11.62 12.23
C VAL A 179 31.99 -12.80 11.90
N LYS A 180 33.29 -12.58 11.66
CA LYS A 180 34.28 -13.66 11.40
C LYS A 180 34.33 -14.75 12.48
N GLU A 181 33.88 -14.47 13.70
CA GLU A 181 33.90 -15.43 14.81
C GLU A 181 32.78 -16.49 14.69
N ILE A 182 31.74 -16.23 13.88
CA ILE A 182 30.55 -17.10 13.78
C ILE A 182 30.22 -17.49 12.34
N ILE A 183 31.08 -17.19 11.37
CA ILE A 183 30.87 -17.58 9.97
C ILE A 183 30.95 -19.09 9.77
N THR A 184 30.18 -19.58 8.80
CA THR A 184 30.39 -20.92 8.25
C THR A 184 31.49 -20.85 7.19
N LYS A 185 32.64 -21.49 7.46
CA LYS A 185 33.83 -21.48 6.57
C LYS A 185 33.75 -22.49 5.42
N ASN A 186 32.95 -23.55 5.56
CA ASN A 186 32.79 -24.53 4.49
C ASN A 186 31.83 -23.98 3.43
N ILE A 187 32.40 -23.34 2.40
CA ILE A 187 31.66 -22.68 1.33
C ILE A 187 31.36 -23.70 0.23
N ILE A 188 30.08 -23.93 -0.02
CA ILE A 188 29.64 -24.72 -1.17
C ILE A 188 29.40 -23.76 -2.34
N SER A 189 30.19 -23.92 -3.40
CA SER A 189 30.19 -23.04 -4.58
C SER A 189 30.23 -23.80 -5.91
N VAL A 190 29.96 -23.07 -6.99
CA VAL A 190 30.01 -23.53 -8.40
C VAL A 190 30.73 -22.53 -9.28
N LEU A 191 31.16 -22.97 -10.47
CA LEU A 191 31.74 -22.11 -11.49
C LEU A 191 30.63 -21.53 -12.40
N PRO A 192 30.89 -20.44 -13.15
CA PRO A 192 29.89 -19.79 -14.02
C PRO A 192 29.33 -20.70 -15.11
N ASP A 193 30.17 -21.61 -15.59
CA ASP A 193 29.80 -22.55 -16.65
C ASP A 193 29.21 -23.85 -16.11
N THR A 194 29.03 -23.98 -14.79
CA THR A 194 28.42 -25.17 -14.18
C THR A 194 26.96 -25.34 -14.65
N PRO A 195 26.57 -26.52 -15.17
CA PRO A 195 25.20 -26.79 -15.62
C PRO A 195 24.17 -26.77 -14.48
N ILE A 196 22.94 -26.33 -14.77
CA ILE A 196 21.85 -26.23 -13.77
C ILE A 196 21.54 -27.54 -13.05
N GLU A 197 21.67 -28.70 -13.71
CA GLU A 197 21.43 -30.00 -13.06
C GLU A 197 22.49 -30.34 -12.00
N GLU A 198 23.75 -29.94 -12.22
CA GLU A 198 24.80 -30.08 -11.23
C GLU A 198 24.57 -29.12 -10.05
N ILE A 199 24.10 -27.90 -10.32
CA ILE A 199 23.72 -26.93 -9.27
C ILE A 199 22.57 -27.51 -8.42
N ARG A 200 21.55 -28.10 -9.06
CA ARG A 200 20.43 -28.76 -8.37
C ARG A 200 20.91 -29.92 -7.50
N TYR A 201 21.79 -30.77 -8.04
CA TYR A 201 22.37 -31.89 -7.29
C TYR A 201 23.13 -31.38 -6.06
N LYS A 202 24.04 -30.42 -6.22
CA LYS A 202 24.79 -29.83 -5.10
C LYS A 202 23.88 -29.20 -4.05
N MET A 203 22.80 -28.52 -4.45
CA MET A 203 21.84 -27.94 -3.51
C MET A 203 21.04 -29.00 -2.74
N LEU A 204 20.67 -30.11 -3.39
CA LEU A 204 19.94 -31.21 -2.76
C LEU A 204 20.83 -32.02 -1.82
N GLU A 205 21.99 -32.45 -2.30
CA GLU A 205 22.96 -33.27 -1.56
C GLU A 205 23.40 -32.58 -0.27
N ASN A 206 23.66 -31.26 -0.34
CA ASN A 206 24.11 -30.49 0.81
C ASN A 206 22.96 -29.84 1.60
N GLY A 207 21.70 -30.04 1.20
CA GLY A 207 20.53 -29.47 1.87
C GLY A 207 20.47 -27.94 1.86
N ILE A 208 21.20 -27.25 0.98
CA ILE A 208 21.34 -25.79 0.97
C ILE A 208 20.30 -25.11 0.05
N GLY A 209 19.87 -23.92 0.45
CA GLY A 209 18.88 -23.11 -0.30
C GLY A 209 19.47 -22.05 -1.23
N ARG A 210 20.79 -21.85 -1.15
CA ARG A 210 21.55 -20.82 -1.87
C ARG A 210 22.95 -21.35 -2.17
N LEU A 211 23.50 -20.99 -3.33
CA LEU A 211 24.80 -21.48 -3.78
C LEU A 211 25.59 -20.32 -4.40
N LEU A 212 26.86 -20.17 -4.00
CA LEU A 212 27.70 -19.07 -4.45
C LEU A 212 28.37 -19.43 -5.78
N VAL A 213 28.42 -18.48 -6.71
CA VAL A 213 29.13 -18.63 -7.98
C VAL A 213 30.46 -17.90 -7.86
N ILE A 214 31.55 -18.65 -7.98
CA ILE A 214 32.92 -18.13 -7.90
C ILE A 214 33.63 -18.30 -9.24
N ASP A 215 34.57 -17.41 -9.54
CA ASP A 215 35.44 -17.58 -10.71
C ASP A 215 36.60 -18.56 -10.42
N LYS A 216 37.49 -18.75 -11.41
CA LYS A 216 38.68 -19.61 -11.27
C LYS A 216 39.71 -19.09 -10.27
N ASN A 217 39.61 -17.83 -9.87
CA ASN A 217 40.48 -17.16 -8.90
C ASN A 217 39.82 -17.07 -7.51
N ASN A 218 38.75 -17.84 -7.25
CA ASN A 218 37.99 -17.85 -6.00
C ASN A 218 37.29 -16.51 -5.67
N MET A 219 37.08 -15.64 -6.66
CA MET A 219 36.35 -14.39 -6.51
C MET A 219 34.85 -14.65 -6.61
N LEU A 220 34.08 -14.08 -5.69
CA LEU A 220 32.61 -14.15 -5.73
C LEU A 220 32.06 -13.29 -6.87
N ILE A 221 31.32 -13.91 -7.79
CA ILE A 221 30.77 -13.24 -8.98
C ILE A 221 29.24 -13.37 -9.11
N GLY A 222 28.62 -14.29 -8.37
CA GLY A 222 27.17 -14.47 -8.40
C GLY A 222 26.62 -15.31 -7.23
N ILE A 223 25.30 -15.31 -7.09
CA ILE A 223 24.57 -16.19 -6.15
C ILE A 223 23.35 -16.78 -6.83
N ILE A 224 23.05 -18.04 -6.55
CA ILE A 224 21.90 -18.77 -7.08
C ILE A 224 21.04 -19.25 -5.92
N THR A 225 19.74 -18.97 -5.96
CA THR A 225 18.76 -19.42 -4.97
C THR A 225 17.86 -20.51 -5.54
N ARG A 226 17.11 -21.22 -4.68
CA ARG A 226 16.09 -22.19 -5.13
C ARG A 226 15.07 -21.57 -6.09
N SER A 227 14.73 -20.29 -5.88
CA SER A 227 13.80 -19.56 -6.76
C SER A 227 14.38 -19.35 -8.16
N ASP A 228 15.70 -19.16 -8.29
CA ASP A 228 16.36 -18.98 -9.59
C ASP A 228 16.38 -20.29 -10.39
N LEU A 229 16.55 -21.43 -9.72
CA LEU A 229 16.43 -22.76 -10.33
C LEU A 229 15.02 -23.05 -10.86
N ILE A 230 13.99 -22.56 -10.15
CA ILE A 230 12.59 -22.72 -10.55
C ILE A 230 12.29 -21.80 -11.75
N LYS A 231 12.73 -20.53 -11.70
CA LYS A 231 12.57 -19.57 -12.80
C LYS A 231 13.24 -20.04 -14.09
N GLY A 232 14.43 -20.64 -14.01
CA GLY A 232 15.15 -21.18 -15.17
C GLY A 232 14.33 -22.18 -16.00
N LYS A 233 13.43 -22.96 -15.38
CA LYS A 233 12.57 -23.91 -16.11
C LYS A 233 11.33 -23.28 -16.75
N VAL A 234 10.86 -22.15 -16.22
CA VAL A 234 9.56 -21.53 -16.59
C VAL A 234 9.65 -20.67 -17.85
N PHE A 235 10.84 -20.20 -18.23
CA PHE A 235 11.01 -19.35 -19.42
C PHE A 235 10.80 -20.07 -20.77
N HIS A 236 10.80 -21.40 -20.83
CA HIS A 236 10.78 -22.14 -22.11
C HIS A 236 9.58 -23.04 -22.39
N LYS A 237 8.63 -23.24 -21.47
CA LYS A 237 7.41 -24.04 -21.76
C LYS A 237 6.15 -23.35 -21.22
N SER A 238 5.42 -22.70 -22.13
CA SER A 238 3.96 -22.51 -22.14
C SER A 238 3.23 -21.95 -20.89
N LYS A 239 2.61 -20.77 -21.10
CA LYS A 239 1.41 -20.12 -20.48
C LYS A 239 0.93 -20.45 -19.03
N PRO A 240 0.38 -19.44 -18.33
CA PRO A 240 0.39 -19.36 -16.88
C PRO A 240 -0.73 -20.15 -16.21
N SER A 241 -0.36 -21.03 -15.30
CA SER A 241 -1.26 -21.54 -14.26
C SER A 241 -1.01 -20.73 -12.99
N ILE A 242 -2.08 -20.12 -12.50
CA ILE A 242 -2.13 -19.14 -11.42
C ILE A 242 -1.62 -19.76 -10.12
N ILE A 243 -0.43 -19.35 -9.72
CA ILE A 243 -0.01 -19.25 -8.32
C ILE A 243 0.30 -17.76 -8.16
N VAL A 244 -0.48 -17.06 -7.34
CA VAL A 244 -0.27 -15.62 -7.09
C VAL A 244 0.93 -15.45 -6.16
N GLU A 245 2.12 -15.63 -6.72
CA GLU A 245 3.27 -14.84 -6.32
C GLU A 245 3.30 -13.64 -7.26
N TYR A 246 3.21 -12.44 -6.71
CA TYR A 246 3.38 -11.21 -7.50
C TYR A 246 4.76 -11.24 -8.16
N LYS A 247 4.81 -11.64 -9.44
CA LYS A 247 5.97 -11.38 -10.29
C LYS A 247 6.20 -9.88 -10.28
N GLU A 248 7.34 -9.46 -9.74
CA GLU A 248 7.83 -8.09 -9.71
C GLU A 248 8.24 -7.61 -11.12
N GLU A 249 7.31 -7.62 -12.07
CA GLU A 249 7.51 -6.96 -13.36
C GLU A 249 7.08 -5.50 -13.22
N LEU A 250 7.99 -4.57 -13.50
CA LEU A 250 7.64 -3.14 -13.59
C LEU A 250 6.70 -2.96 -14.78
N HIS A 251 5.44 -2.67 -14.50
CA HIS A 251 4.48 -2.30 -15.51
C HIS A 251 4.55 -0.80 -15.76
N LYS A 252 4.87 -0.42 -17.01
CA LYS A 252 4.85 0.97 -17.47
C LYS A 252 3.60 1.21 -18.32
N TYR A 253 2.86 2.26 -18.00
CA TYR A 253 1.70 2.69 -18.79
C TYR A 253 1.86 4.14 -19.23
N ASN A 254 1.62 4.46 -20.49
CA ASN A 254 1.54 5.84 -20.93
C ASN A 254 0.14 6.38 -20.65
N ILE A 255 0.04 7.34 -19.72
CA ILE A 255 -1.24 7.95 -19.32
C ILE A 255 -1.36 9.42 -19.73
N LEU A 256 -0.49 9.89 -20.64
CA LEU A 256 -0.44 11.29 -21.05
C LEU A 256 -1.79 11.80 -21.57
N LYS A 257 -2.51 10.99 -22.35
CA LYS A 257 -3.86 11.35 -22.83
C LYS A 257 -4.83 11.61 -21.69
N LYS A 258 -4.75 10.80 -20.61
CA LYS A 258 -5.61 10.94 -19.43
C LYS A 258 -5.22 12.18 -18.62
N MET A 259 -3.92 12.42 -18.47
CA MET A 259 -3.38 13.64 -17.86
C MET A 259 -3.90 14.89 -18.59
N VAL A 260 -3.79 14.95 -19.91
CA VAL A 260 -4.24 16.13 -20.70
C VAL A 260 -5.75 16.35 -20.59
N LYS A 261 -6.53 15.27 -20.47
CA LYS A 261 -7.99 15.36 -20.36
C LYS A 261 -8.46 15.86 -18.99
N PHE A 262 -7.83 15.43 -17.90
CA PHE A 262 -8.34 15.65 -16.54
C PHE A 262 -7.53 16.64 -15.70
N ILE A 263 -6.32 17.01 -16.12
CA ILE A 263 -5.49 17.98 -15.41
C ILE A 263 -5.65 19.36 -16.07
N PRO A 264 -6.10 20.38 -15.33
CA PRO A 264 -6.19 21.74 -15.85
C PRO A 264 -4.84 22.24 -16.41
N PRO A 265 -4.82 23.06 -17.47
CA PRO A 265 -3.59 23.48 -18.16
C PRO A 265 -2.53 24.08 -17.23
N LYS A 266 -2.96 24.85 -16.22
CA LYS A 266 -2.08 25.43 -15.20
C LYS A 266 -1.23 24.35 -14.50
N TYR A 267 -1.87 23.30 -13.99
CA TYR A 267 -1.19 22.23 -13.27
C TYR A 267 -0.40 21.32 -14.21
N MET A 268 -0.88 21.09 -15.43
CA MET A 268 -0.13 20.36 -16.46
C MET A 268 1.21 21.06 -16.78
N ASN A 269 1.18 22.37 -16.98
CA ASN A 269 2.39 23.17 -17.23
C ASN A 269 3.35 23.13 -16.04
N LEU A 270 2.80 23.21 -14.83
CA LEU A 270 3.59 23.10 -13.61
C LEU A 270 4.29 21.73 -13.50
N LEU A 271 3.58 20.62 -13.73
CA LEU A 271 4.17 19.28 -13.73
C LEU A 271 5.27 19.14 -14.79
N ARG A 272 5.10 19.74 -15.97
CA ARG A 272 6.13 19.80 -17.02
C ARG A 272 7.37 20.57 -16.57
N LEU A 273 7.19 21.75 -15.95
CA LEU A 273 8.30 22.56 -15.44
C LEU A 273 9.08 21.81 -14.36
N LEU A 274 8.38 21.16 -13.42
CA LEU A 274 9.01 20.31 -12.40
C LEU A 274 9.84 19.17 -13.05
N GLY A 275 9.30 18.56 -14.10
CA GLY A 275 10.01 17.60 -14.94
C GLY A 275 11.31 18.12 -15.56
N ILE A 276 11.25 19.33 -16.12
CA ILE A 276 12.40 20.01 -16.74
C ILE A 276 13.47 20.29 -15.69
N TYR A 277 13.11 20.88 -14.55
CA TYR A 277 14.06 21.14 -13.46
C TYR A 277 14.72 19.87 -12.93
N GLY A 278 13.96 18.77 -12.88
CA GLY A 278 14.52 17.45 -12.53
C GLY A 278 15.59 17.02 -13.53
N SER A 279 15.30 17.18 -14.82
CA SER A 279 16.20 16.82 -15.91
C SER A 279 17.47 17.69 -15.93
N GLU A 280 17.35 19.00 -15.68
CA GLU A 280 18.49 19.92 -15.53
C GLU A 280 19.42 19.54 -14.37
N LEU A 281 18.87 18.99 -13.30
CA LEU A 281 19.61 18.55 -12.12
C LEU A 281 20.03 17.07 -12.16
N ASN A 282 19.75 16.35 -13.26
CA ASN A 282 19.92 14.89 -13.37
C ASN A 282 19.25 14.11 -12.23
N MET A 283 18.07 14.56 -11.81
CA MET A 283 17.25 13.93 -10.76
C MET A 283 15.94 13.41 -11.37
N PRO A 284 15.63 12.12 -11.20
CA PRO A 284 14.31 11.60 -11.53
C PRO A 284 13.23 12.20 -10.62
N VAL A 285 12.15 12.73 -11.22
CA VAL A 285 11.06 13.40 -10.52
C VAL A 285 9.75 12.69 -10.82
N TYR A 286 8.97 12.45 -9.78
CA TYR A 286 7.72 11.72 -9.84
C TYR A 286 6.61 12.48 -9.12
N VAL A 287 5.39 12.47 -9.65
CA VAL A 287 4.19 12.73 -8.85
C VAL A 287 3.63 11.41 -8.35
N VAL A 288 3.23 11.35 -7.08
CA VAL A 288 2.90 10.10 -6.38
C VAL A 288 1.60 10.18 -5.59
N GLY A 289 1.16 9.05 -5.03
CA GLY A 289 0.15 9.03 -3.98
C GLY A 289 -1.28 9.32 -4.44
N GLY A 290 -1.99 10.13 -3.66
CA GLY A 290 -3.42 10.39 -3.84
C GLY A 290 -3.77 11.03 -5.19
N PHE A 291 -2.90 11.92 -5.69
CA PHE A 291 -3.04 12.54 -7.00
C PHE A 291 -3.11 11.50 -8.13
N VAL A 292 -2.18 10.54 -8.14
CA VAL A 292 -2.10 9.50 -9.17
C VAL A 292 -3.35 8.63 -9.16
N ARG A 293 -3.78 8.19 -7.97
CA ARG A 293 -5.00 7.41 -7.79
C ARG A 293 -6.23 8.16 -8.31
N ASP A 294 -6.40 9.40 -7.89
CA ASP A 294 -7.60 10.17 -8.20
C ASP A 294 -7.66 10.54 -9.68
N LEU A 295 -6.52 10.84 -10.31
CA LEU A 295 -6.40 10.99 -11.76
C LEU A 295 -6.84 9.72 -12.52
N LEU A 296 -6.40 8.55 -12.06
CA LEU A 296 -6.79 7.27 -12.67
C LEU A 296 -8.28 6.95 -12.47
N LEU A 297 -8.87 7.41 -11.36
CA LEU A 297 -10.31 7.34 -11.07
C LEU A 297 -11.13 8.46 -11.72
N GLU A 298 -10.50 9.34 -12.50
CA GLU A 298 -11.18 10.45 -13.20
C GLU A 298 -11.82 11.45 -12.23
N ARG A 299 -11.14 11.67 -11.09
CA ARG A 299 -11.54 12.63 -10.05
C ARG A 299 -10.54 13.77 -9.98
N GLU A 300 -11.04 14.97 -9.79
CA GLU A 300 -10.20 16.13 -9.53
C GLU A 300 -9.57 16.03 -8.14
N ASN A 301 -8.24 16.06 -8.10
CA ASN A 301 -7.45 16.20 -6.88
C ASN A 301 -6.23 17.06 -7.20
N PHE A 302 -6.02 18.12 -6.43
CA PHE A 302 -4.91 19.05 -6.61
C PHE A 302 -3.89 18.99 -5.46
N ASP A 303 -3.96 17.96 -4.63
CA ASP A 303 -2.95 17.64 -3.62
C ASP A 303 -1.74 16.98 -4.31
N ILE A 304 -0.80 17.80 -4.79
CA ILE A 304 0.35 17.35 -5.58
C ILE A 304 1.52 17.02 -4.64
N ASP A 305 1.78 15.73 -4.50
CA ASP A 305 2.97 15.19 -3.83
C ASP A 305 4.04 14.83 -4.86
N ILE A 306 5.22 15.42 -4.72
CA ILE A 306 6.38 15.17 -5.57
C ILE A 306 7.43 14.36 -4.80
N VAL A 307 7.94 13.32 -5.44
CA VAL A 307 9.08 12.52 -4.96
C VAL A 307 10.24 12.64 -5.93
N VAL A 308 11.44 12.85 -5.40
CA VAL A 308 12.66 13.01 -6.18
C VAL A 308 13.68 11.94 -5.77
N GLU A 309 14.25 11.24 -6.75
CA GLU A 309 15.40 10.36 -6.53
C GLU A 309 16.68 11.22 -6.53
N GLY A 310 17.14 11.61 -5.34
CA GLY A 310 18.27 12.53 -5.16
C GLY A 310 18.08 13.39 -3.92
N ASP A 311 18.70 14.57 -3.89
CA ASP A 311 18.49 15.54 -2.82
C ASP A 311 17.22 16.38 -3.11
N GLY A 312 16.10 15.98 -2.47
CA GLY A 312 14.82 16.66 -2.62
C GLY A 312 14.82 18.11 -2.10
N LEU A 313 15.64 18.45 -1.10
CA LEU A 313 15.74 19.83 -0.60
C LEU A 313 16.49 20.71 -1.58
N LYS A 314 17.58 20.21 -2.17
CA LYS A 314 18.29 20.88 -3.26
C LYS A 314 17.37 21.10 -4.46
N TYR A 315 16.62 20.08 -4.85
CA TYR A 315 15.64 20.18 -5.92
C TYR A 315 14.54 21.22 -5.59
N ALA A 316 13.97 21.18 -4.38
CA ALA A 316 12.92 22.11 -3.96
C ALA A 316 13.41 23.57 -3.96
N LYS A 317 14.62 23.83 -3.43
CA LYS A 317 15.25 25.16 -3.47
C LYS A 317 15.46 25.65 -4.90
N TYR A 318 15.89 24.77 -5.79
CA TYR A 318 16.07 25.09 -7.21
C TYR A 318 14.74 25.40 -7.90
N ALA A 319 13.72 24.55 -7.71
CA ALA A 319 12.39 24.76 -8.27
C ALA A 319 11.75 26.06 -7.76
N ALA A 320 11.87 26.36 -6.46
CA ALA A 320 11.35 27.58 -5.84
C ALA A 320 11.96 28.85 -6.46
N LYS A 321 13.29 28.85 -6.66
CA LYS A 321 14.01 29.96 -7.28
C LYS A 321 13.55 30.21 -8.71
N ASN A 322 13.43 29.16 -9.53
CA ASN A 322 13.02 29.28 -10.93
C ASN A 322 11.54 29.66 -11.07
N LEU A 323 10.67 29.15 -10.20
CA LEU A 323 9.24 29.51 -10.17
C LEU A 323 8.95 30.84 -9.47
N ARG A 324 9.95 31.43 -8.79
CA ARG A 324 9.83 32.66 -7.98
C ARG A 324 8.74 32.55 -6.90
N ILE A 325 8.76 31.44 -6.17
CA ILE A 325 7.79 31.10 -5.11
C ILE A 325 8.49 30.89 -3.76
N THR A 326 7.70 30.88 -2.69
CA THR A 326 8.21 30.69 -1.33
C THR A 326 8.51 29.22 -1.08
N PHE A 327 9.68 28.95 -0.51
CA PHE A 327 10.09 27.63 -0.06
C PHE A 327 10.17 27.58 1.46
N VAL A 328 9.63 26.52 2.05
CA VAL A 328 9.72 26.23 3.49
C VAL A 328 10.35 24.85 3.68
N GLU A 329 11.41 24.79 4.46
CA GLU A 329 12.12 23.56 4.80
C GLU A 329 11.52 22.93 6.06
N HIS A 330 11.25 21.63 6.02
CA HIS A 330 10.80 20.85 7.17
C HIS A 330 11.89 19.85 7.56
N SER A 331 12.79 20.28 8.45
CA SER A 331 13.99 19.55 8.86
C SER A 331 13.71 18.18 9.49
N GLU A 332 12.58 18.01 10.17
CA GLU A 332 12.20 16.75 10.85
C GLU A 332 12.01 15.58 9.88
N PHE A 333 11.65 15.84 8.61
CA PHE A 333 11.34 14.79 7.63
C PHE A 333 12.18 14.85 6.35
N HIS A 334 13.16 15.77 6.28
CA HIS A 334 13.93 16.08 5.07
C HIS A 334 13.03 16.36 3.86
N THR A 335 11.93 17.08 4.08
CA THR A 335 10.96 17.47 3.06
C THR A 335 10.91 18.99 2.89
N GLY A 336 10.46 19.44 1.73
CA GLY A 336 10.31 20.84 1.39
C GLY A 336 8.91 21.13 0.87
N SER A 337 8.32 22.24 1.31
CA SER A 337 7.02 22.71 0.83
C SER A 337 7.19 23.95 -0.04
N LEU A 338 6.55 23.97 -1.21
CA LEU A 338 6.50 25.12 -2.12
C LEU A 338 5.14 25.80 -2.02
N PHE A 339 5.13 27.12 -1.80
CA PHE A 339 3.91 27.91 -1.64
C PHE A 339 3.76 28.97 -2.74
N PHE A 340 2.66 28.88 -3.47
CA PHE A 340 2.28 29.84 -4.51
C PHE A 340 1.49 31.01 -3.90
N LYS A 341 1.46 32.13 -4.62
CA LYS A 341 0.81 33.37 -4.16
C LYS A 341 -0.71 33.23 -3.93
N ASP A 342 -1.34 32.27 -4.60
CA ASP A 342 -2.76 31.94 -4.49
C ASP A 342 -3.06 30.92 -3.38
N GLY A 343 -2.07 30.57 -2.56
CA GLY A 343 -2.22 29.60 -1.48
C GLY A 343 -2.07 28.14 -1.92
N PHE A 344 -1.82 27.88 -3.21
CA PHE A 344 -1.54 26.53 -3.69
C PHE A 344 -0.21 26.02 -3.11
N ARG A 345 -0.17 24.74 -2.71
CA ARG A 345 0.98 24.10 -2.05
C ARG A 345 1.39 22.84 -2.79
N ILE A 346 2.70 22.63 -2.91
CA ILE A 346 3.30 21.38 -3.40
C ILE A 346 4.27 20.86 -2.35
N ASP A 347 4.15 19.59 -2.01
CA ASP A 347 5.08 18.92 -1.11
C ASP A 347 6.11 18.14 -1.91
N ILE A 348 7.39 18.36 -1.59
CA ILE A 348 8.52 17.69 -2.21
C ILE A 348 9.22 16.85 -1.15
N ALA A 349 9.30 15.55 -1.41
CA ALA A 349 10.01 14.60 -0.60
C ALA A 349 11.17 13.95 -1.38
N THR A 350 12.23 13.65 -0.66
CA THR A 350 13.29 12.77 -1.15
C THR A 350 12.79 11.31 -1.13
N ALA A 351 13.02 10.57 -2.22
CA ALA A 351 12.72 9.14 -2.28
C ALA A 351 13.48 8.42 -1.15
N ARG A 352 12.72 7.76 -0.28
CA ARG A 352 13.26 7.22 0.96
C ARG A 352 12.84 5.79 1.24
N THR A 353 13.71 5.06 1.94
CA THR A 353 13.30 3.84 2.67
C THR A 353 12.94 4.26 4.08
N GLU A 354 11.81 3.76 4.59
CA GLU A 354 11.39 3.96 5.98
C GLU A 354 11.69 2.71 6.81
N TYR A 355 12.22 2.90 8.01
CA TYR A 355 12.42 1.84 9.00
C TYR A 355 11.80 2.25 10.33
N TYR A 356 11.07 1.31 10.95
CA TYR A 356 10.45 1.46 12.27
C TYR A 356 11.27 0.69 13.30
N GLU A 357 11.77 1.36 14.34
CA GLU A 357 12.51 0.70 15.42
C GLU A 357 11.59 -0.13 16.33
N LYS A 358 10.34 0.31 16.49
CA LYS A 358 9.27 -0.41 17.21
C LYS A 358 7.93 -0.23 16.49
N PRO A 359 6.98 -1.16 16.66
CA PRO A 359 5.61 -0.98 16.16
C PRO A 359 4.99 0.34 16.65
N ALA A 360 4.34 1.09 15.74
CA ALA A 360 3.70 2.38 15.98
C ALA A 360 4.60 3.63 16.19
N ASP A 361 5.93 3.51 16.09
CA ASP A 361 6.85 4.66 16.11
C ASP A 361 6.85 5.46 14.79
N LEU A 362 7.45 6.65 14.80
CA LEU A 362 7.73 7.40 13.57
C LEU A 362 8.93 6.78 12.83
N PRO A 363 8.92 6.70 11.49
CA PRO A 363 9.98 6.04 10.73
C PRO A 363 11.25 6.88 10.62
N LYS A 364 12.42 6.22 10.55
CA LYS A 364 13.71 6.82 10.14
C LYS A 364 13.90 6.74 8.63
N VAL A 365 14.62 7.70 8.05
CA VAL A 365 14.68 7.99 6.60
C VAL A 365 16.08 7.80 6.01
N GLU A 366 16.23 7.01 4.94
CA GLU A 366 17.47 6.86 4.13
C GLU A 366 17.21 7.09 2.63
N LEU A 367 18.17 7.64 1.87
CA LEU A 367 18.10 7.84 0.41
C LEU A 367 17.82 6.52 -0.33
N SER A 368 16.88 6.53 -1.28
CA SER A 368 16.39 5.31 -1.91
C SER A 368 15.82 5.52 -3.31
N THR A 369 15.40 4.41 -3.94
CA THR A 369 14.70 4.43 -5.24
C THR A 369 13.19 4.60 -5.06
N ILE A 370 12.50 5.05 -6.10
CA ILE A 370 11.05 5.22 -6.14
C ILE A 370 10.31 3.92 -5.82
N LYS A 371 10.84 2.76 -6.26
CA LYS A 371 10.25 1.45 -5.92
C LYS A 371 10.16 1.24 -4.41
N LYS A 372 11.23 1.57 -3.68
CA LYS A 372 11.28 1.42 -2.22
C LYS A 372 10.41 2.48 -1.50
N ASP A 373 10.35 3.71 -2.02
CA ASP A 373 9.43 4.73 -1.50
C ASP A 373 7.96 4.36 -1.70
N LEU A 374 7.61 3.71 -2.81
CA LEU A 374 6.25 3.24 -3.05
C LEU A 374 5.90 2.04 -2.17
N TYR A 375 6.85 1.13 -1.88
CA TYR A 375 6.61 -0.09 -1.09
C TYR A 375 6.23 0.18 0.38
N ARG A 376 6.72 1.27 0.97
CA ARG A 376 6.41 1.67 2.36
C ARG A 376 5.02 2.29 2.53
N ARG A 377 4.30 2.55 1.43
CA ARG A 377 2.97 3.19 1.47
C ARG A 377 1.92 2.24 2.03
N ASP A 378 0.77 2.81 2.37
CA ASP A 378 -0.30 2.10 3.08
C ASP A 378 -0.98 1.03 2.22
N PHE A 379 -1.42 1.40 1.01
CA PHE A 379 -2.19 0.52 0.11
C PHE A 379 -1.71 0.59 -1.34
N SER A 380 -1.93 -0.49 -2.08
CA SER A 380 -1.59 -0.61 -3.50
C SER A 380 -2.14 0.55 -4.34
N ILE A 381 -3.40 0.94 -4.11
CA ILE A 381 -4.04 2.05 -4.80
C ILE A 381 -3.32 3.40 -4.64
N ASN A 382 -2.48 3.56 -3.61
CA ASN A 382 -1.69 4.76 -3.34
C ASN A 382 -0.20 4.59 -3.68
N ALA A 383 0.20 3.43 -4.21
CA ALA A 383 1.59 3.02 -4.41
C ALA A 383 1.99 3.04 -5.89
N MET A 384 1.54 4.06 -6.62
CA MET A 384 1.90 4.33 -8.00
C MET A 384 2.57 5.70 -8.14
N ALA A 385 3.40 5.84 -9.17
CA ALA A 385 4.11 7.06 -9.49
C ALA A 385 3.98 7.41 -10.97
N ILE A 386 3.91 8.69 -11.31
CA ILE A 386 3.97 9.16 -12.70
C ILE A 386 5.29 9.92 -12.85
N LYS A 387 6.11 9.50 -13.80
CA LYS A 387 7.39 10.16 -14.08
C LYS A 387 7.14 11.50 -14.80
N LEU A 388 7.85 12.53 -14.34
CA LEU A 388 7.72 13.90 -14.84
C LEU A 388 8.90 14.35 -15.71
N ASN A 389 10.04 13.65 -15.70
CA ASN A 389 11.18 14.03 -16.56
C ASN A 389 10.79 14.05 -18.04
N SER A 390 11.42 14.94 -18.82
CA SER A 390 11.00 15.27 -20.20
C SER A 390 10.88 14.05 -21.13
N GLU A 391 11.80 13.09 -21.04
CA GLU A 391 11.82 11.90 -21.92
C GLU A 391 10.74 10.86 -21.58
N GLU A 392 10.30 10.81 -20.32
CA GLU A 392 9.33 9.82 -19.82
C GLU A 392 8.10 10.50 -19.19
N PHE A 393 7.79 11.73 -19.63
CA PHE A 393 6.67 12.50 -19.06
C PHE A 393 5.34 11.78 -19.27
N GLY A 394 4.63 11.51 -18.17
CA GLY A 394 3.35 10.82 -18.19
C GLY A 394 3.44 9.29 -18.26
N VAL A 395 4.62 8.72 -18.01
CA VAL A 395 4.79 7.28 -17.78
C VAL A 395 4.39 6.96 -16.33
N LEU A 396 3.30 6.22 -16.17
CA LEU A 396 2.89 5.61 -14.91
C LEU A 396 3.75 4.38 -14.63
N LEU A 397 4.35 4.34 -13.44
CA LEU A 397 5.11 3.23 -12.89
C LEU A 397 4.25 2.47 -11.88
N ASP A 398 4.04 1.19 -12.16
CA ASP A 398 3.35 0.25 -11.27
C ASP A 398 4.24 -0.98 -11.04
N PHE A 399 4.76 -1.11 -9.82
CA PHE A 399 5.66 -2.19 -9.42
C PHE A 399 4.92 -3.37 -8.77
N PHE A 400 3.67 -3.18 -8.34
CA PHE A 400 2.98 -4.12 -7.44
C PHE A 400 1.60 -4.54 -7.98
N GLY A 401 1.30 -4.25 -9.25
CA GLY A 401 -0.02 -4.51 -9.84
C GLY A 401 -1.11 -3.61 -9.26
N CYS A 402 -0.74 -2.43 -8.78
CA CYS A 402 -1.59 -1.43 -8.15
C CYS A 402 -2.73 -0.97 -9.06
N LYS A 403 -2.48 -0.84 -10.37
CA LYS A 403 -3.49 -0.42 -11.33
C LYS A 403 -4.64 -1.43 -11.40
N ARG A 404 -4.32 -2.74 -11.37
CA ARG A 404 -5.32 -3.81 -11.37
C ARG A 404 -6.22 -3.75 -10.13
N ASP A 405 -5.63 -3.52 -8.96
CA ASP A 405 -6.40 -3.34 -7.73
C ASP A 405 -7.31 -2.12 -7.80
N LEU A 406 -6.81 -1.01 -8.37
CA LEU A 406 -7.61 0.19 -8.58
C LEU A 406 -8.79 -0.06 -9.51
N ASP A 407 -8.56 -0.72 -10.66
CA ASP A 407 -9.59 -1.05 -11.65
C ASP A 407 -10.66 -1.99 -11.05
N ASN A 408 -10.26 -2.93 -10.18
CA ASN A 408 -11.17 -3.88 -9.53
C ASN A 408 -11.80 -3.34 -8.22
N GLY A 409 -11.43 -2.13 -7.79
CA GLY A 409 -11.90 -1.55 -6.55
C GLY A 409 -11.47 -2.32 -5.29
N ILE A 410 -10.18 -2.67 -5.20
CA ILE A 410 -9.61 -3.46 -4.10
C ILE A 410 -8.68 -2.59 -3.24
N ILE A 411 -8.88 -2.64 -1.92
CA ILE A 411 -7.95 -2.12 -0.92
C ILE A 411 -7.05 -3.28 -0.46
N ARG A 412 -5.76 -3.18 -0.79
CA ARG A 412 -4.73 -4.18 -0.49
C ARG A 412 -3.51 -3.53 0.13
N ILE A 413 -2.96 -4.12 1.19
CA ILE A 413 -1.66 -3.70 1.76
C ILE A 413 -0.49 -4.23 0.92
N LEU A 414 0.66 -3.55 0.96
CA LEU A 414 1.84 -3.93 0.17
C LEU A 414 2.68 -5.04 0.82
N TYR A 415 2.55 -5.23 2.14
CA TYR A 415 3.31 -6.21 2.92
C TYR A 415 2.60 -6.55 4.23
N ASN A 416 2.87 -7.75 4.78
CA ASN A 416 2.11 -8.31 5.91
C ASN A 416 2.21 -7.52 7.22
N LEU A 417 3.33 -6.82 7.45
CA LEU A 417 3.55 -6.04 8.68
C LEU A 417 2.94 -4.63 8.63
N SER A 418 2.24 -4.26 7.55
CA SER A 418 1.72 -2.90 7.31
C SER A 418 0.89 -2.36 8.49
N PHE A 419 -0.06 -3.15 9.03
CA PHE A 419 -0.88 -2.72 10.17
C PHE A 419 -0.16 -2.77 11.52
N ILE A 420 0.94 -3.52 11.62
CA ILE A 420 1.76 -3.60 12.84
C ILE A 420 2.67 -2.37 12.93
N GLU A 421 3.29 -2.01 11.82
CA GLU A 421 4.15 -0.82 11.73
C GLU A 421 3.34 0.47 11.91
N ASP A 422 2.19 0.59 11.24
CA ASP A 422 1.31 1.74 11.36
C ASP A 422 -0.17 1.33 11.52
N PRO A 423 -0.64 1.15 12.77
CA PRO A 423 -2.02 0.73 13.04
C PRO A 423 -3.08 1.77 12.62
N THR A 424 -2.68 3.03 12.34
CA THR A 424 -3.63 4.03 11.76
C THR A 424 -4.15 3.60 10.39
N ARG A 425 -3.42 2.72 9.69
CA ARG A 425 -3.84 2.15 8.40
C ARG A 425 -5.14 1.34 8.52
N ILE A 426 -5.49 0.82 9.70
CA ILE A 426 -6.78 0.14 9.94
C ILE A 426 -7.94 1.12 9.69
N LEU A 427 -7.88 2.31 10.28
CA LEU A 427 -8.88 3.36 10.07
C LEU A 427 -8.88 3.83 8.61
N ARG A 428 -7.69 3.99 8.01
CA ARG A 428 -7.56 4.40 6.61
C ARG A 428 -8.15 3.37 5.65
N ALA A 429 -8.02 2.07 5.91
CA ALA A 429 -8.61 1.00 5.09
C ALA A 429 -10.14 1.14 5.06
N ILE A 430 -10.76 1.30 6.23
CA ILE A 430 -12.21 1.50 6.36
C ILE A 430 -12.63 2.80 5.66
N ARG A 431 -11.88 3.88 5.84
CA ARG A 431 -12.13 5.17 5.18
C ARG A 431 -12.11 5.04 3.66
N PHE A 432 -11.05 4.46 3.09
CA PHE A 432 -10.91 4.30 1.64
C PHE A 432 -11.93 3.33 1.05
N LYS A 433 -12.26 2.25 1.78
CA LYS A 433 -13.35 1.34 1.41
C LYS A 433 -14.64 2.12 1.14
N LYS A 434 -15.01 3.06 2.02
CA LYS A 434 -16.25 3.85 1.89
C LYS A 434 -16.12 4.97 0.87
N ARG A 435 -15.04 5.75 0.92
CA ARG A 435 -14.79 6.88 0.02
C ARG A 435 -14.81 6.49 -1.47
N PHE A 436 -14.28 5.31 -1.79
CA PHE A 436 -14.20 4.82 -3.17
C PHE A 436 -15.21 3.71 -3.49
N ASN A 437 -16.02 3.28 -2.52
CA ASN A 437 -16.90 2.12 -2.64
C ASN A 437 -16.15 0.84 -3.06
N PHE A 438 -14.99 0.62 -2.45
CA PHE A 438 -14.10 -0.49 -2.73
C PHE A 438 -14.32 -1.64 -1.73
N LYS A 439 -13.67 -2.78 -1.97
CA LYS A 439 -13.64 -3.94 -1.08
C LYS A 439 -12.23 -4.12 -0.52
N ILE A 440 -12.14 -4.52 0.74
CA ILE A 440 -10.85 -4.92 1.33
C ILE A 440 -10.57 -6.35 0.89
N GLU A 441 -9.36 -6.64 0.40
CA GLU A 441 -8.96 -8.00 0.06
C GLU A 441 -9.01 -8.92 1.28
N ASN A 442 -9.47 -10.16 1.13
CA ASN A 442 -9.57 -11.15 2.22
C ASN A 442 -8.30 -11.24 3.08
N ARG A 443 -7.11 -11.38 2.49
CA ARG A 443 -5.85 -11.45 3.24
C ARG A 443 -5.55 -10.16 4.01
N THR A 444 -5.84 -9.01 3.39
CA THR A 444 -5.71 -7.70 4.05
C THR A 444 -6.71 -7.57 5.21
N LEU A 445 -7.92 -8.11 5.07
CA LEU A 445 -8.93 -8.11 6.12
C LEU A 445 -8.54 -9.02 7.30
N GLU A 446 -7.99 -10.21 7.03
CA GLU A 446 -7.43 -11.10 8.07
C GLU A 446 -6.35 -10.39 8.88
N LEU A 447 -5.37 -9.79 8.21
CA LEU A 447 -4.27 -9.08 8.89
C LEU A 447 -4.75 -7.84 9.65
N LEU A 448 -5.80 -7.18 9.17
CA LEU A 448 -6.47 -6.10 9.88
C LEU A 448 -7.10 -6.63 11.18
N GLN A 449 -7.85 -7.73 11.11
CA GLN A 449 -8.47 -8.34 12.28
C GLN A 449 -7.43 -8.85 13.28
N ASP A 450 -6.34 -9.46 12.80
CA ASP A 450 -5.22 -9.86 13.65
C ASP A 450 -4.61 -8.65 14.37
N ALA A 451 -4.39 -7.54 13.67
CA ALA A 451 -3.85 -6.33 14.27
C ALA A 451 -4.79 -5.72 15.33
N VAL A 452 -6.11 -5.77 15.09
CA VAL A 452 -7.13 -5.37 16.08
C VAL A 452 -7.07 -6.28 17.31
N ASN A 453 -7.14 -7.60 17.11
CA ASN A 453 -7.17 -8.58 18.20
C ASN A 453 -5.88 -8.57 19.06
N ASN A 454 -4.75 -8.17 18.47
CA ASN A 454 -3.46 -8.02 19.17
C ASN A 454 -3.24 -6.61 19.76
N ASN A 455 -4.30 -5.80 19.87
CA ASN A 455 -4.29 -4.49 20.54
C ASN A 455 -3.31 -3.47 19.93
N TYR A 456 -2.97 -3.58 18.64
CA TYR A 456 -2.01 -2.65 18.03
C TYR A 456 -2.55 -1.22 17.92
N ILE A 457 -3.87 -1.04 17.81
CA ILE A 457 -4.52 0.29 17.81
C ILE A 457 -4.18 1.07 19.09
N GLU A 458 -4.10 0.39 20.23
CA GLU A 458 -3.89 1.02 21.54
C GLU A 458 -2.51 1.67 21.66
N LYS A 459 -1.52 1.12 20.94
CA LYS A 459 -0.13 1.59 20.91
C LYS A 459 0.05 2.91 20.16
N VAL A 460 -0.92 3.30 19.32
CA VAL A 460 -0.86 4.57 18.57
C VAL A 460 -1.31 5.73 19.46
N THR A 461 -0.64 6.87 19.33
CA THR A 461 -1.06 8.13 19.97
C THR A 461 -2.52 8.48 19.64
N GLY A 462 -3.30 8.91 20.63
CA GLY A 462 -4.71 9.22 20.42
C GLY A 462 -4.97 10.36 19.43
N MET A 463 -4.06 11.33 19.30
CA MET A 463 -4.18 12.42 18.31
C MET A 463 -4.22 11.90 16.87
N ARG A 464 -3.30 11.01 16.49
CA ARG A 464 -3.28 10.38 15.15
C ARG A 464 -4.55 9.56 14.87
N LEU A 465 -5.05 8.84 15.89
CA LEU A 465 -6.29 8.07 15.77
C LEU A 465 -7.50 9.00 15.61
N ARG A 466 -7.56 10.10 16.38
CA ARG A 466 -8.59 11.13 16.27
C ARG A 466 -8.62 11.74 14.88
N GLU A 467 -7.47 12.12 14.33
CA GLU A 467 -7.40 12.73 13.00
C GLU A 467 -7.94 11.79 11.91
N GLU A 468 -7.55 10.51 11.92
CA GLU A 468 -8.08 9.55 10.93
C GLU A 468 -9.56 9.24 11.17
N PHE A 469 -10.02 9.24 12.42
CA PHE A 469 -11.44 9.01 12.72
C PHE A 469 -12.31 10.22 12.39
N GLU A 470 -11.85 11.45 12.63
CA GLU A 470 -12.49 12.69 12.17
C GLU A 470 -12.61 12.70 10.64
N LYS A 471 -11.61 12.20 9.90
CA LYS A 471 -11.71 12.02 8.44
C LYS A 471 -12.80 11.00 8.07
N ILE A 472 -12.93 9.88 8.78
CA ILE A 472 -14.01 8.90 8.57
C ILE A 472 -15.39 9.54 8.78
N LEU A 473 -15.55 10.33 9.84
CA LEU A 473 -16.82 11.01 10.16
C LEU A 473 -17.21 12.10 9.14
N ASN A 474 -16.31 12.47 8.23
CA ASN A 474 -16.58 13.38 7.12
C ASN A 474 -16.85 12.67 5.78
N GLU A 475 -16.78 11.34 5.73
CA GLU A 475 -17.13 10.56 4.54
C GLU A 475 -18.65 10.36 4.43
N LYS A 476 -19.11 9.78 3.31
CA LYS A 476 -20.52 9.36 3.13
C LYS A 476 -20.83 8.10 3.93
N ASP A 477 -22.11 7.83 4.16
CA ASP A 477 -22.60 6.62 4.85
C ASP A 477 -21.94 6.40 6.24
N ILE A 478 -21.82 7.48 7.02
CA ILE A 478 -21.12 7.50 8.31
C ILE A 478 -21.66 6.41 9.24
N ILE A 479 -22.98 6.28 9.36
CA ILE A 479 -23.63 5.33 10.28
C ILE A 479 -23.24 3.88 9.95
N LYS A 480 -23.38 3.46 8.69
CA LYS A 480 -22.96 2.12 8.24
C LYS A 480 -21.48 1.87 8.46
N THR A 481 -20.66 2.91 8.37
CA THR A 481 -19.21 2.83 8.58
C THR A 481 -18.88 2.62 10.05
N VAL A 482 -19.54 3.36 10.95
CA VAL A 482 -19.41 3.19 12.40
C VAL A 482 -19.89 1.80 12.83
N GLU A 483 -21.01 1.31 12.30
CA GLU A 483 -21.49 -0.06 12.57
C GLU A 483 -20.46 -1.12 12.14
N GLU A 484 -19.85 -0.94 10.96
CA GLU A 484 -18.81 -1.84 10.46
C GLU A 484 -17.58 -1.82 11.36
N MET A 485 -17.13 -0.64 11.80
CA MET A 485 -16.04 -0.51 12.77
C MET A 485 -16.36 -1.18 14.10
N GLY A 486 -17.62 -1.09 14.56
CA GLY A 486 -18.10 -1.80 15.75
C GLY A 486 -18.04 -3.31 15.60
N LYS A 487 -18.54 -3.85 14.48
CA LYS A 487 -18.49 -5.29 14.16
C LYS A 487 -17.06 -5.82 14.07
N LEU A 488 -16.12 -5.01 13.58
CA LEU A 488 -14.69 -5.33 13.54
C LEU A 488 -13.97 -5.07 14.88
N LYS A 489 -14.70 -4.72 15.95
CA LYS A 489 -14.17 -4.35 17.28
C LYS A 489 -13.23 -3.15 17.30
N ILE A 490 -13.06 -2.43 16.19
CA ILE A 490 -12.19 -1.26 16.10
C ILE A 490 -12.61 -0.20 17.13
N LEU A 491 -13.92 0.03 17.29
CA LEU A 491 -14.42 1.00 18.26
C LEU A 491 -14.12 0.60 19.71
N ASP A 492 -14.08 -0.69 20.03
CA ASP A 492 -13.74 -1.17 21.38
C ASP A 492 -12.27 -0.88 21.74
N HIS A 493 -11.36 -0.90 20.76
CA HIS A 493 -9.96 -0.55 20.98
C HIS A 493 -9.71 0.97 20.93
N LEU A 494 -10.52 1.72 20.19
CA LEU A 494 -10.51 3.18 20.27
C LEU A 494 -11.02 3.68 21.62
N PHE A 495 -12.04 3.03 22.19
CA PHE A 495 -12.68 3.42 23.44
C PHE A 495 -12.66 2.27 24.45
N LEU A 496 -11.49 1.97 25.02
CA LEU A 496 -11.23 0.76 25.83
C LEU A 496 -12.26 0.46 26.94
N TYR A 497 -12.76 1.50 27.58
CA TYR A 497 -13.73 1.39 28.68
C TYR A 497 -15.18 1.64 28.25
N SER A 498 -15.45 1.73 26.95
CA SER A 498 -16.79 1.92 26.40
C SER A 498 -17.03 1.01 25.20
N LYS A 499 -17.82 -0.05 25.41
CA LYS A 499 -18.08 -1.05 24.38
C LYS A 499 -19.03 -0.56 23.31
N TYR A 500 -18.83 -1.05 22.09
CA TYR A 500 -19.78 -0.90 21.01
C TYR A 500 -21.16 -1.48 21.37
N SER A 501 -22.20 -0.73 21.05
CA SER A 501 -23.58 -1.21 21.05
C SER A 501 -24.38 -0.57 19.91
N ASN A 502 -25.36 -1.30 19.37
CA ASN A 502 -26.24 -0.78 18.33
C ASN A 502 -27.04 0.44 18.82
N GLU A 503 -27.40 0.47 20.11
CA GLU A 503 -28.11 1.60 20.71
C GLU A 503 -27.30 2.91 20.60
N LYS A 504 -26.01 2.88 20.93
CA LYS A 504 -25.13 4.07 20.81
C LYS A 504 -25.09 4.61 19.39
N VAL A 505 -25.03 3.72 18.40
CA VAL A 505 -25.03 4.10 16.98
C VAL A 505 -26.39 4.61 16.54
N GLU A 506 -27.50 4.04 17.01
CA GLU A 506 -28.84 4.55 16.74
C GLU A 506 -29.02 5.98 17.28
N LYS A 507 -28.55 6.22 18.51
CA LYS A 507 -28.53 7.57 19.11
C LYS A 507 -27.70 8.53 18.26
N PHE A 508 -26.49 8.13 17.85
CA PHE A 508 -25.67 8.94 16.96
C PHE A 508 -26.34 9.22 15.61
N SER A 509 -27.05 8.24 15.04
CA SER A 509 -27.81 8.40 13.79
C SER A 509 -28.88 9.49 13.92
N LYS A 510 -29.67 9.46 15.00
CA LYS A 510 -30.68 10.50 15.29
C LYS A 510 -30.04 11.88 15.46
N ILE A 511 -28.93 11.95 16.19
CA ILE A 511 -28.17 13.20 16.40
C ILE A 511 -27.66 13.75 15.07
N LEU A 512 -27.13 12.88 14.20
CA LEU A 512 -26.58 13.28 12.90
C LEU A 512 -27.68 13.75 11.92
N GLU A 513 -28.83 13.09 11.92
CA GLU A 513 -30.01 13.53 11.17
C GLU A 513 -30.47 14.92 11.63
N PHE A 514 -30.56 15.12 12.94
CA PHE A 514 -30.92 16.42 13.52
C PHE A 514 -29.85 17.49 13.24
N TYR A 515 -28.56 17.14 13.31
CA TYR A 515 -27.46 18.02 12.94
C TYR A 515 -27.60 18.53 11.50
N ASN A 516 -27.97 17.65 10.56
CA ASN A 516 -28.22 18.05 9.17
C ASN A 516 -29.43 18.99 9.06
N TRP A 517 -30.50 18.75 9.81
CA TRP A 517 -31.63 19.68 9.88
C TRP A 517 -31.20 21.06 10.44
N VAL A 518 -30.42 21.09 11.53
CA VAL A 518 -29.90 22.34 12.11
C VAL A 518 -28.99 23.06 11.10
N LYS A 519 -28.11 22.34 10.40
CA LYS A 519 -27.22 22.89 9.38
C LYS A 519 -27.98 23.63 8.27
N ILE A 520 -29.18 23.15 7.90
CA ILE A 520 -30.01 23.75 6.86
C ILE A 520 -30.84 24.92 7.40
N ASN A 521 -31.45 24.79 8.59
CA ASN A 521 -32.46 25.73 9.08
C ASN A 521 -31.89 26.80 10.04
N ILE A 522 -30.84 26.45 10.80
CA ILE A 522 -30.20 27.29 11.81
C ILE A 522 -28.67 27.09 11.74
N PRO A 523 -28.03 27.40 10.59
CA PRO A 523 -26.61 27.09 10.35
C PRO A 523 -25.67 27.69 11.39
N GLU A 524 -26.02 28.82 11.99
CA GLU A 524 -25.25 29.48 13.04
C GLU A 524 -25.10 28.61 14.31
N TYR A 525 -25.99 27.64 14.52
CA TYR A 525 -25.88 26.69 15.64
C TYR A 525 -24.84 25.59 15.34
N THR A 526 -24.51 25.35 14.08
CA THR A 526 -23.46 24.39 13.70
C THR A 526 -22.06 24.97 13.72
N TYR A 527 -21.93 26.29 13.94
CA TYR A 527 -20.63 26.96 13.98
C TYR A 527 -19.77 26.37 15.10
N LYS A 528 -18.55 25.92 14.75
CA LYS A 528 -17.58 25.22 15.62
C LYS A 528 -18.01 23.86 16.16
N THR A 529 -19.19 23.34 15.81
CA THR A 529 -19.60 21.99 16.19
C THR A 529 -18.73 20.94 15.51
N LYS A 530 -18.20 20.00 16.28
CA LYS A 530 -17.43 18.87 15.74
C LYS A 530 -18.27 17.61 15.71
N ILE A 531 -18.42 16.98 14.54
CA ILE A 531 -19.14 15.69 14.40
C ILE A 531 -18.51 14.62 15.31
N PHE A 532 -17.20 14.68 15.53
CA PHE A 532 -16.51 13.82 16.50
C PHE A 532 -17.05 13.96 17.93
N HIS A 533 -17.36 15.17 18.40
CA HIS A 533 -17.98 15.34 19.72
C HIS A 533 -19.41 14.78 19.73
N LEU A 534 -20.19 15.03 18.67
CA LEU A 534 -21.55 14.49 18.53
C LEU A 534 -21.56 12.95 18.51
N PHE A 535 -20.51 12.32 17.98
CA PHE A 535 -20.31 10.87 18.07
C PHE A 535 -19.96 10.43 19.50
N LEU A 536 -19.06 11.15 20.18
CA LEU A 536 -18.60 10.79 21.51
C LEU A 536 -19.67 10.92 22.60
N TYR A 537 -20.59 11.87 22.48
CA TYR A 537 -21.65 12.05 23.48
C TYR A 537 -22.47 10.76 23.73
N PRO A 538 -23.15 10.16 22.75
CA PRO A 538 -23.88 8.92 22.98
C PRO A 538 -22.97 7.76 23.40
N TYR A 539 -21.68 7.81 23.06
CA TYR A 539 -20.71 6.81 23.45
C TYR A 539 -20.33 6.88 24.94
N LEU A 540 -20.25 8.09 25.51
CA LEU A 540 -19.69 8.33 26.84
C LEU A 540 -20.71 8.76 27.90
N ILE A 541 -21.90 9.24 27.50
CA ILE A 541 -22.90 9.79 28.43
C ILE A 541 -23.30 8.80 29.51
N PHE A 542 -23.41 7.50 29.23
CA PHE A 542 -23.80 6.52 30.25
C PHE A 542 -22.63 5.74 30.85
N GLU A 543 -21.41 6.10 30.48
CA GLU A 543 -20.23 5.42 30.97
C GLU A 543 -19.77 5.98 32.32
N ASP A 544 -18.92 5.20 32.97
CA ASP A 544 -18.28 5.57 34.21
C ASP A 544 -17.25 6.70 34.02
N LYS A 545 -16.75 7.23 35.15
CA LYS A 545 -15.72 8.29 35.13
C LYS A 545 -14.44 7.82 34.44
N LYS A 546 -14.12 6.51 34.50
CA LYS A 546 -12.89 5.95 33.93
C LYS A 546 -12.89 6.05 32.40
N ALA A 547 -14.01 5.71 31.76
CA ALA A 547 -14.17 5.84 30.32
C ALA A 547 -14.10 7.28 29.83
N ILE A 548 -14.74 8.19 30.56
CA ILE A 548 -14.74 9.62 30.24
C ILE A 548 -13.32 10.19 30.35
N SER A 549 -12.61 9.90 31.45
CA SER A 549 -11.23 10.36 31.64
C SER A 549 -10.28 9.81 30.58
N TYR A 550 -10.41 8.52 30.24
CA TYR A 550 -9.60 7.91 29.17
C TYR A 550 -9.79 8.63 27.83
N ALA A 551 -11.05 8.86 27.42
CA ALA A 551 -11.33 9.55 26.17
C ALA A 551 -10.85 11.01 26.19
N PHE A 552 -11.00 11.69 27.33
CA PHE A 552 -10.54 13.06 27.53
C PHE A 552 -9.02 13.19 27.34
N GLU A 553 -8.25 12.35 28.04
CA GLU A 553 -6.78 12.37 27.99
C GLU A 553 -6.26 11.90 26.64
N ARG A 554 -6.77 10.77 26.13
CA ARG A 554 -6.27 10.17 24.89
C ARG A 554 -6.49 11.07 23.68
N TYR A 555 -7.66 11.71 23.58
CA TYR A 555 -8.07 12.46 22.39
C TYR A 555 -7.95 13.98 22.55
N GLY A 556 -7.48 14.47 23.70
CA GLY A 556 -7.34 15.91 23.95
C GLY A 556 -8.67 16.65 23.85
N LEU A 557 -9.69 16.18 24.59
CA LEU A 557 -11.01 16.81 24.58
C LEU A 557 -11.00 18.11 25.42
N PRO A 558 -11.81 19.13 25.07
CA PRO A 558 -11.86 20.36 25.86
C PRO A 558 -12.53 20.11 27.22
N LYS A 559 -12.11 20.80 28.29
CA LYS A 559 -12.73 20.68 29.63
C LYS A 559 -14.26 20.90 29.61
N LYS A 560 -14.72 21.78 28.71
CA LYS A 560 -16.15 22.03 28.47
C LYS A 560 -16.91 20.76 28.08
N PHE A 561 -16.28 19.83 27.35
CA PHE A 561 -16.90 18.57 26.95
C PHE A 561 -17.30 17.70 28.16
N ILE A 562 -16.46 17.64 29.20
CA ILE A 562 -16.78 16.91 30.43
C ILE A 562 -17.96 17.56 31.15
N SER A 563 -17.91 18.88 31.35
CA SER A 563 -19.04 19.62 31.95
C SER A 563 -20.34 19.41 31.16
N ASN A 564 -20.24 19.34 29.83
CA ASN A 564 -21.38 19.08 28.97
C ASN A 564 -21.98 17.68 29.17
N ILE A 565 -21.17 16.65 29.42
CA ILE A 565 -21.67 15.31 29.77
C ILE A 565 -22.50 15.35 31.06
N GLU A 566 -22.02 16.06 32.09
CA GLU A 566 -22.75 16.18 33.38
C GLU A 566 -24.07 16.93 33.22
N LYS A 567 -24.06 18.06 32.48
CA LYS A 567 -25.27 18.79 32.13
C LYS A 567 -26.27 17.91 31.39
N MET A 568 -25.80 17.14 30.41
CA MET A 568 -26.65 16.22 29.66
C MET A 568 -27.25 15.15 30.58
N LYS A 569 -26.45 14.51 31.45
CA LYS A 569 -26.96 13.51 32.43
C LYS A 569 -28.10 14.08 33.28
N ASN A 570 -27.94 15.31 33.79
CA ASN A 570 -28.96 15.98 34.61
C ASN A 570 -30.23 16.30 33.81
N SER A 571 -30.12 16.72 32.55
CA SER A 571 -31.29 16.96 31.71
C SER A 571 -31.97 15.66 31.28
N LEU A 572 -31.22 14.58 31.03
CA LEU A 572 -31.79 13.29 30.64
C LEU A 572 -32.67 12.67 31.74
N SER A 573 -32.34 12.87 33.02
CA SER A 573 -33.19 12.40 34.13
C SER A 573 -34.54 13.14 34.17
N LEU A 574 -34.56 14.41 33.76
CA LEU A 574 -35.76 15.23 33.69
C LEU A 574 -36.55 14.99 32.39
N LEU A 575 -35.95 14.43 31.35
CA LEU A 575 -36.56 14.27 30.01
C LEU A 575 -37.86 13.45 30.04
N ASN A 576 -37.99 12.50 30.96
CA ASN A 576 -39.22 11.69 31.13
C ASN A 576 -40.45 12.53 31.53
N THR A 577 -40.24 13.73 32.07
CA THR A 577 -41.34 14.65 32.44
C THR A 577 -41.92 15.38 31.23
N LEU A 578 -41.20 15.41 30.09
CA LEU A 578 -41.66 16.08 28.88
C LEU A 578 -42.61 15.18 28.06
N ASN A 579 -43.71 15.77 27.62
CA ASN A 579 -44.68 15.18 26.71
C ASN A 579 -45.11 16.19 25.63
N SER A 580 -45.95 15.77 24.70
CA SER A 580 -46.40 16.62 23.58
C SER A 580 -47.11 17.89 24.03
N ASN A 581 -47.64 17.93 25.25
CA ASN A 581 -48.33 19.09 25.83
C ASN A 581 -47.40 20.01 26.63
N SER A 582 -46.17 19.59 26.95
CA SER A 582 -45.19 20.41 27.68
C SER A 582 -44.89 21.71 26.98
N SER A 583 -44.85 22.82 27.71
CA SER A 583 -44.68 24.16 27.14
C SER A 583 -43.25 24.42 26.62
N TYR A 584 -43.04 25.53 25.92
CA TYR A 584 -41.69 25.90 25.48
C TYR A 584 -40.81 26.33 26.65
N SER A 585 -41.41 26.88 27.72
CA SER A 585 -40.70 27.15 28.97
C SER A 585 -40.21 25.88 29.67
N ASP A 586 -40.93 24.75 29.57
CA ASP A 586 -40.47 23.46 30.11
C ASP A 586 -39.25 22.93 29.35
N ILE A 587 -39.22 23.10 28.01
CA ILE A 587 -38.04 22.79 27.21
C ILE A 587 -36.88 23.74 27.56
N TYR A 588 -37.15 25.04 27.76
CA TYR A 588 -36.14 26.01 28.14
C TYR A 588 -35.43 25.65 29.45
N LYS A 589 -36.17 25.30 30.50
CA LYS A 589 -35.60 24.86 31.78
C LYS A 589 -34.66 23.65 31.63
N LEU A 590 -34.95 22.78 30.66
CA LEU A 590 -34.12 21.61 30.40
C LEU A 590 -32.78 21.97 29.74
N VAL A 591 -32.77 22.98 28.88
CA VAL A 591 -31.64 23.26 27.97
C VAL A 591 -30.99 24.63 28.13
N GLU A 592 -31.42 25.45 29.09
CA GLU A 592 -30.91 26.82 29.28
C GLU A 592 -29.38 26.89 29.45
N SER A 593 -28.79 25.84 30.04
CA SER A 593 -27.34 25.75 30.29
C SER A 593 -26.55 25.09 29.16
N PHE A 594 -27.24 24.65 28.10
CA PHE A 594 -26.66 23.91 26.98
C PHE A 594 -25.98 24.85 25.99
N ASP A 595 -24.90 24.35 25.39
CA ASP A 595 -24.37 24.94 24.18
C ASP A 595 -24.94 24.24 22.94
N ASN A 596 -24.57 24.72 21.76
CA ASN A 596 -25.10 24.20 20.51
C ASN A 596 -24.84 22.70 20.31
N GLU A 597 -23.67 22.19 20.74
CA GLU A 597 -23.37 20.75 20.62
C GLU A 597 -24.34 19.92 21.47
N LEU A 598 -24.63 20.36 22.70
CA LEU A 598 -25.62 19.70 23.56
C LEU A 598 -27.05 19.84 23.08
N LEU A 599 -27.43 21.01 22.55
CA LEU A 599 -28.76 21.21 21.95
C LEU A 599 -29.01 20.22 20.81
N ILE A 600 -28.00 19.98 19.98
CA ILE A 600 -28.05 19.02 18.87
C ILE A 600 -28.06 17.58 19.43
N THR A 601 -27.21 17.30 20.41
CA THR A 601 -27.09 15.97 21.04
C THR A 601 -28.37 15.50 21.72
N LEU A 602 -29.14 16.42 22.32
CA LEU A 602 -30.39 16.09 23.01
C LEU A 602 -31.38 15.37 22.08
N SER A 603 -31.36 15.68 20.78
CA SER A 603 -32.27 15.10 19.79
C SER A 603 -32.20 13.57 19.72
N GLY A 604 -31.03 12.96 19.99
CA GLY A 604 -30.89 11.50 20.04
C GLY A 604 -31.69 10.83 21.15
N TYR A 605 -32.05 11.59 22.18
CA TYR A 605 -32.73 11.10 23.37
C TYR A 605 -34.21 11.48 23.44
N LEU A 606 -34.66 12.38 22.57
CA LEU A 606 -36.07 12.75 22.48
C LEU A 606 -36.90 11.61 21.87
N LYS A 607 -38.14 11.49 22.35
CA LYS A 607 -39.15 10.64 21.70
C LYS A 607 -39.54 11.26 20.36
N ASN A 608 -39.89 10.45 19.36
CA ASN A 608 -40.18 10.92 18.01
C ASN A 608 -41.28 12.00 17.96
N ASN A 609 -42.29 11.91 18.83
CA ASN A 609 -43.36 12.90 18.94
C ASN A 609 -42.93 14.26 19.53
N LEU A 610 -41.75 14.36 20.14
CA LEU A 610 -41.20 15.60 20.71
C LEU A 610 -40.23 16.31 19.76
N ILE A 611 -39.70 15.62 18.74
CA ILE A 611 -38.68 16.17 17.85
C ILE A 611 -39.18 17.43 17.13
N GLU A 612 -40.40 17.39 16.58
CA GLU A 612 -40.95 18.53 15.85
C GLU A 612 -41.21 19.72 16.77
N LYS A 613 -41.69 19.46 17.99
CA LYS A 613 -41.85 20.49 19.01
C LYS A 613 -40.51 21.13 19.39
N TYR A 614 -39.47 20.32 19.52
CA TYR A 614 -38.13 20.79 19.82
C TYR A 614 -37.52 21.62 18.68
N LYS A 615 -37.74 21.24 17.42
CA LYS A 615 -37.36 22.05 16.25
C LYS A 615 -38.03 23.42 16.27
N ASN A 616 -39.34 23.46 16.50
CA ASN A 616 -40.10 24.72 16.59
C ASN A 616 -39.63 25.59 17.75
N TYR A 617 -39.30 24.98 18.90
CA TYR A 617 -38.67 25.68 20.01
C TYR A 617 -37.33 26.34 19.61
N LEU A 618 -36.44 25.62 18.92
CA LEU A 618 -35.15 26.18 18.49
C LEU A 618 -35.32 27.33 17.48
N LEU A 619 -36.26 27.20 16.55
CA LEU A 619 -36.61 28.28 15.60
C LEU A 619 -37.18 29.51 16.33
N LYS A 620 -37.99 29.30 17.37
CA LYS A 620 -38.54 30.38 18.19
C LYS A 620 -37.44 31.08 18.98
N ILE A 621 -36.56 30.33 19.65
CA ILE A 621 -35.43 30.87 20.42
C ILE A 621 -34.44 31.64 19.54
N LYS A 622 -34.16 31.15 18.33
CA LYS A 622 -33.26 31.83 17.37
C LYS A 622 -33.65 33.30 17.18
N ASN A 623 -34.94 33.56 17.00
CA ASN A 623 -35.46 34.91 16.77
C ASN A 623 -35.92 35.61 18.06
N PHE A 624 -35.70 34.99 19.22
CA PHE A 624 -36.21 35.49 20.48
C PHE A 624 -35.34 36.63 21.02
N LYS A 625 -35.96 37.78 21.23
CA LYS A 625 -35.37 38.93 21.95
C LYS A 625 -36.37 39.43 22.98
N LEU A 626 -35.87 39.78 24.16
CA LEU A 626 -36.62 40.58 25.12
C LEU A 626 -36.45 42.06 24.74
N GLU A 627 -37.54 42.80 24.83
CA GLU A 627 -37.54 44.27 24.73
C GLU A 627 -37.02 44.90 26.03
N ILE A 628 -37.12 44.17 27.13
CA ILE A 628 -36.64 44.55 28.46
C ILE A 628 -35.26 43.97 28.74
N ASN A 629 -34.42 44.76 29.39
CA ASN A 629 -33.11 44.35 29.87
C ASN A 629 -32.94 44.61 31.37
N GLY A 630 -31.79 44.20 31.93
CA GLY A 630 -31.53 44.35 33.37
C GLY A 630 -31.55 45.80 33.88
N LYS A 631 -31.27 46.80 33.04
CA LYS A 631 -31.32 48.22 33.44
C LYS A 631 -32.74 48.68 33.71
N ASP A 632 -33.70 48.22 32.92
CA ASP A 632 -35.12 48.56 33.10
C ASP A 632 -35.64 48.05 34.45
N ILE A 633 -35.17 46.87 34.86
CA ILE A 633 -35.51 46.26 36.16
C ILE A 633 -34.83 47.00 37.33
N ILE A 634 -33.57 47.43 37.15
CA ILE A 634 -32.83 48.22 38.15
C ILE A 634 -33.50 49.58 38.38
N GLN A 635 -34.03 50.21 37.33
CA GLN A 635 -34.77 51.48 37.44
C GLN A 635 -36.03 51.36 38.31
N LEU A 636 -36.61 50.16 38.40
CA LEU A 636 -37.75 49.85 39.26
C LEU A 636 -37.36 49.47 40.70
N GLY A 637 -36.09 49.65 41.08
CA GLY A 637 -35.61 49.47 42.45
C GLY A 637 -35.15 48.06 42.81
N ILE A 638 -35.21 47.10 41.89
CA ILE A 638 -34.85 45.70 42.15
C ILE A 638 -33.34 45.49 41.93
N LYS A 639 -32.67 44.81 42.88
CA LYS A 639 -31.22 44.58 42.86
C LYS A 639 -30.85 43.11 43.07
N GLY A 640 -29.64 42.75 42.64
CA GLY A 640 -29.03 41.44 42.92
C GLY A 640 -29.61 40.28 42.10
N LYS A 641 -29.58 39.06 42.67
CA LYS A 641 -29.98 37.81 41.99
C LYS A 641 -31.44 37.79 41.51
N LEU A 642 -32.29 38.66 42.05
CA LEU A 642 -33.70 38.77 41.65
C LEU A 642 -33.87 39.21 40.19
N ILE A 643 -32.96 40.06 39.68
CA ILE A 643 -33.04 40.57 38.29
C ILE A 643 -33.03 39.42 37.29
N GLY A 644 -32.12 38.46 37.47
CA GLY A 644 -32.03 37.27 36.60
C GLY A 644 -33.29 36.42 36.66
N LYS A 645 -33.83 36.18 37.87
CA LYS A 645 -35.08 35.42 38.06
C LYS A 645 -36.27 36.06 37.34
N ILE A 646 -36.41 37.38 37.42
CA ILE A 646 -37.48 38.12 36.76
C ILE A 646 -37.32 38.06 35.24
N LEU A 647 -36.10 38.24 34.71
CA LEU A 647 -35.85 38.12 33.28
C LEU A 647 -36.16 36.71 32.77
N ASP A 648 -35.75 35.67 33.51
CA ASP A 648 -36.07 34.28 33.16
C ASP A 648 -37.58 34.01 33.22
N GLU A 649 -38.30 34.55 34.20
CA GLU A 649 -39.76 34.42 34.28
C GLU A 649 -40.46 35.09 33.09
N ILE A 650 -40.12 36.34 32.79
CA ILE A 650 -40.66 37.08 31.63
C ILE A 650 -40.36 36.30 30.35
N LYS A 651 -39.13 35.80 30.21
CA LYS A 651 -38.71 34.98 29.07
C LYS A 651 -39.56 33.72 28.94
N MET A 652 -39.77 32.97 30.02
CA MET A 652 -40.60 31.76 30.02
C MET A 652 -42.04 32.07 29.63
N LYS A 653 -42.63 33.14 30.16
CA LYS A 653 -44.00 33.56 29.84
C LYS A 653 -44.15 34.00 28.38
N LYS A 654 -43.15 34.72 27.84
CA LYS A 654 -43.12 35.12 26.41
C LYS A 654 -42.92 33.92 25.50
N LEU A 655 -42.06 32.97 25.88
CA LEU A 655 -41.87 31.72 25.13
C LEU A 655 -43.17 30.92 25.03
N ASP A 656 -44.02 30.95 26.05
CA ASP A 656 -45.32 30.28 26.04
C ASP A 656 -46.46 31.13 25.45
N ASP A 657 -46.16 32.30 24.86
CA ASP A 657 -47.15 33.25 24.31
C ASP A 657 -48.20 33.72 25.34
N LYS A 658 -47.83 33.71 26.64
CA LYS A 658 -48.72 34.09 27.76
C LYS A 658 -48.70 35.58 28.10
N ILE A 659 -47.82 36.36 27.46
CA ILE A 659 -47.72 37.80 27.66
C ILE A 659 -47.64 38.52 26.31
N GLN A 660 -48.40 39.60 26.17
CA GLN A 660 -48.42 40.45 24.96
C GLN A 660 -47.47 41.65 25.09
N ASN A 661 -47.35 42.23 26.29
CA ASN A 661 -46.47 43.35 26.60
C ASN A 661 -45.55 42.99 27.77
N GLU A 662 -44.24 42.99 27.52
CA GLU A 662 -43.24 42.67 28.54
C GLU A 662 -43.22 43.71 29.67
N LYS A 663 -43.43 44.99 29.37
CA LYS A 663 -43.32 46.10 30.35
C LYS A 663 -44.46 46.07 31.35
N ASP A 664 -45.67 45.82 30.86
CA ASP A 664 -46.85 45.69 31.72
C ASP A 664 -46.71 44.49 32.67
N TYR A 665 -46.18 43.37 32.16
CA TYR A 665 -45.93 42.19 33.00
C TYR A 665 -44.81 42.42 34.02
N LEU A 666 -43.73 43.13 33.64
CA LEU A 666 -42.69 43.54 34.59
C LEU A 666 -43.25 44.40 35.73
N LEU A 667 -44.08 45.40 35.41
CA LEU A 667 -44.72 46.25 36.43
C LEU A 667 -45.64 45.45 37.36
N LYS A 668 -46.33 44.44 36.84
CA LYS A 668 -47.14 43.52 37.65
C LYS A 668 -46.28 42.75 38.66
N ILE A 669 -45.16 42.17 38.23
CA ILE A 669 -44.23 41.44 39.11
C ILE A 669 -43.68 42.37 40.21
N VAL A 670 -43.27 43.60 39.86
CA VAL A 670 -42.74 44.56 40.85
C VAL A 670 -43.79 44.93 41.90
N ARG A 671 -45.06 45.09 41.50
CA ARG A 671 -46.16 45.35 42.45
C ARG A 671 -46.41 44.17 43.39
N GLU A 672 -46.39 42.95 42.88
CA GLU A 672 -46.55 41.74 43.69
C GLU A 672 -45.43 41.60 44.73
N LEU A 673 -44.18 41.83 44.34
CA LEU A 673 -43.02 41.81 45.26
C LEU A 673 -43.09 42.90 46.34
N ASN A 674 -43.58 44.10 46.00
CA ASN A 674 -43.74 45.18 46.97
C ASN A 674 -44.90 44.94 47.95
N ASN A 675 -45.94 44.20 47.54
CA ASN A 675 -47.06 43.84 48.40
C ASN A 675 -46.75 42.68 49.36
N GLU A 676 -45.80 41.79 49.03
CA GLU A 676 -45.30 40.74 49.94
C GLU A 676 -44.28 41.26 50.97
N SER A 677 -43.84 42.53 50.83
CA SER A 677 -42.83 43.17 51.69
C SER A 677 -43.43 44.09 52.76
N ILE A 678 -44.76 44.13 52.90
CA ILE A 678 -45.55 44.86 53.90
C ILE A 678 -46.24 43.83 54.79
#